data_AF-A0A8S3QCU5-F1
#
_entry.id   AF-A0A8S3QCU5-F1
#
_cell.length_a   1.000
_cell.length_b   1.000
_cell.length_c   1.000
_cell.angle_alpha   90.00
_cell.angle_beta   90.00
_cell.angle_gamma   90.00
#
_symmetry.space_group_name_H-M   'P 1'
#
loop_
_entity.id
_entity.type
_entity.pdbx_description
1 polymer ?
#
loop_
_entity_poly.entity_id
_entity_poly.type
_entity_poly.pdbx_seq_one_letter_code
_entity_poly.pdbx_strand_id
1 'polypeptide(L)'
;MRQINGIGVWSIIVLFCLLSDNSEAKRRRKNVYSRTVQTNAGTTNRENCANIVASSMFINTNKSIGVCGRNSENPYGRINTNEPRYPSVFSDLTRKEMKGLLDYLYSSKELNLTRFRNATIRSNYLYLAEMFMPSKAAVLNYIDDGYSKPPREAHVVLIRGGDPKPNVLEIVVGPLPFPNGHRLYPYRRQPIPFFQRPFTSIESISQNLKEYIDKEFGRPLYELYGGNLINCGKKCLDVGLFAEVPISKNDEKSFAWYSFNQNSEHKLLRPVDFSVYVEINFKMFKILKIWFNGRLFQNWKQVRDFYMRNKQRIKKIRFPEESDNISLSMRRRGQPPFSKPLRNPSQISPDGKRYNIKGRQVKYMFWKFDISMSIFTGPRLFDIQFKGQRIAYEISIQELTSFYSGYKPMEHYFNFFDVRLLLGLQSKYLEPGVDCPIDATYIGSYFVDRGSDIPIYNARSFCVFELNTAMPLRRHHSESSHRFYEGMVSVVLTVRTIITAGNYDYIIDYMFYQTGGIEVKVSASGVIIATYHGGQNPYSFEISENLMGLIHQHLYHFKVDMDIKGRNNRFETLDIENDVVASNEKPNSKIHQIKFARKLKATEKQAAYKHNFQQPKLLVISNNDIKDRFGNTPGYRILNTGLTHNIRPPGTGNELGISWSNYQVAITKRKESEPVSSSIYQHTNPEQPIVRFQDFIDDDENIVDQDIVAWITMGFYHIPTKEDLPMTHTPGTVQSFFLLPFNYFDENPAMSSRNAIRIDPIDVKGETKSVKVERYGVRKANACSCIPPKNYNDKPSKRNGGKCLKPQLYIKPVLLRRNKSVGICGRNSKHPYGRINTNELNYPSVFNDLTRKEMKGLLYYLYSNKELNLTKFSNATIRSNYIYLAELYLPPKEAVLNYIDNGFTKPPREAHVILIRGGDSKPNVLEIVVGPLPFPNGYRLVPYRPQPIPFFQRPITSIENISQKLKERINKEFGKALHDLYGGTFINCHNKCLDVAISVQVPITKLDGKRFYWYTFYQNFEYSILRPIDFEVYVETRFENFKILKIWFYGRIFETWNKVRNFYRRNKLFFNKIPFPRESMNIPLTMKRRGKPPFTNPLRNPSQISPDGKRYNIKGRKVTYMFWEFDIGMSIITGPRLFDIRFQGQRIVYEISLQELASFYSGYKPTEQNFRFFDSRFLLGLRAKYLMHGVDCPNDATYMSTYF
;
A
#
# COMPACT_ATOMS: atom_id res chain seq x y z
N MET A 1 66.72 5.39 -19.93
CA MET A 1 67.94 4.54 -19.99
C MET A 1 67.85 3.47 -18.89
N ARG A 2 68.62 2.38 -19.04
CA ARG A 2 69.28 1.52 -18.01
C ARG A 2 68.71 1.46 -16.57
N GLN A 3 68.32 0.29 -16.01
CA GLN A 3 69.19 -0.78 -15.42
C GLN A 3 69.78 -0.35 -14.03
N ILE A 4 70.02 -1.18 -12.99
CA ILE A 4 69.91 -2.65 -12.79
C ILE A 4 69.94 -3.04 -11.27
N ASN A 5 69.61 -4.31 -10.93
CA ASN A 5 69.86 -5.07 -9.66
C ASN A 5 69.36 -4.52 -8.29
N GLY A 6 69.22 -5.33 -7.23
CA GLY A 6 69.16 -6.81 -7.14
C GLY A 6 69.78 -7.45 -5.87
N ILE A 7 69.14 -8.51 -5.32
CA ILE A 7 69.68 -9.56 -4.40
C ILE A 7 70.03 -9.09 -2.94
N GLY A 8 69.84 -9.85 -1.84
CA GLY A 8 69.04 -11.07 -1.59
C GLY A 8 69.37 -11.88 -0.30
N VAL A 9 68.45 -12.80 0.07
CA VAL A 9 68.62 -14.11 0.81
C VAL A 9 68.80 -14.17 2.37
N TRP A 10 68.37 -15.32 2.95
CA TRP A 10 68.62 -15.94 4.30
C TRP A 10 67.70 -15.68 5.53
N SER A 11 66.65 -16.52 5.66
CA SER A 11 66.47 -17.62 6.67
C SER A 11 66.47 -17.45 8.23
N ILE A 12 65.49 -18.15 8.86
CA ILE A 12 65.59 -19.10 10.02
C ILE A 12 65.47 -18.64 11.53
N ILE A 13 64.33 -19.04 12.16
CA ILE A 13 64.13 -19.82 13.42
C ILE A 13 64.45 -19.27 14.87
N VAL A 14 63.36 -19.14 15.66
CA VAL A 14 63.08 -19.62 17.06
C VAL A 14 63.69 -18.99 18.36
N LEU A 15 62.78 -18.84 19.35
CA LEU A 15 62.84 -18.70 20.84
C LEU A 15 64.15 -18.43 21.62
N PHE A 16 64.02 -17.71 22.75
CA PHE A 16 64.16 -18.31 24.10
C PHE A 16 63.34 -17.57 25.19
N CYS A 17 63.24 -18.16 26.40
CA CYS A 17 62.45 -17.71 27.56
C CYS A 17 63.25 -16.75 28.50
N LEU A 18 62.94 -16.41 29.77
CA LEU A 18 62.07 -16.97 30.84
C LEU A 18 61.91 -15.93 32.02
N LEU A 19 61.19 -16.32 33.09
CA LEU A 19 61.19 -15.77 34.49
C LEU A 19 60.34 -14.54 34.91
N SER A 20 60.14 -14.46 36.24
CA SER A 20 59.27 -13.58 37.05
C SER A 20 60.07 -12.45 37.77
N ASP A 21 59.64 -11.68 38.79
CA ASP A 21 58.54 -11.78 39.79
C ASP A 21 58.27 -10.46 40.57
N ASN A 22 57.25 -10.45 41.44
CA ASN A 22 57.09 -9.59 42.65
C ASN A 22 56.88 -8.05 42.50
N SER A 23 56.26 -7.29 43.43
CA SER A 23 55.52 -7.59 44.69
C SER A 23 54.54 -6.45 45.14
N GLU A 24 53.98 -6.59 46.37
CA GLU A 24 52.97 -5.81 47.15
C GLU A 24 53.22 -4.27 47.39
N ALA A 25 52.41 -3.44 48.09
CA ALA A 25 51.32 -3.69 49.07
C ALA A 25 50.23 -2.60 49.30
N LYS A 26 49.07 -3.10 49.77
CA LYS A 26 47.96 -2.55 50.59
C LYS A 26 48.14 -1.20 51.36
N ARG A 27 47.03 -0.43 51.55
CA ARG A 27 46.34 -0.25 52.89
C ARG A 27 45.11 0.70 52.93
N ARG A 28 43.99 0.19 53.54
CA ARG A 28 42.98 0.89 54.42
C ARG A 28 42.15 2.06 53.79
N ARG A 29 40.97 2.52 54.24
CA ARG A 29 39.97 2.28 55.35
C ARG A 29 38.61 2.92 54.86
N LYS A 30 37.41 2.97 55.49
CA LYS A 30 36.77 2.52 56.77
C LYS A 30 35.20 2.58 56.57
N ASN A 31 34.43 1.54 56.99
CA ASN A 31 33.04 1.63 57.58
C ASN A 31 31.83 2.25 56.76
N VAL A 32 30.52 2.06 57.04
CA VAL A 32 29.77 1.38 58.14
C VAL A 32 28.32 0.96 57.71
N TYR A 33 27.88 -0.28 58.04
CA TYR A 33 26.52 -0.79 58.43
C TYR A 33 25.25 -0.57 57.54
N SER A 34 24.17 -1.40 57.58
CA SER A 34 23.94 -2.78 58.10
C SER A 34 22.53 -3.34 57.73
N ARG A 35 22.22 -4.59 58.16
CA ARG A 35 20.94 -5.35 58.06
C ARG A 35 20.69 -5.94 56.65
N THR A 36 20.92 -7.23 56.33
CA THR A 36 20.84 -8.51 57.12
C THR A 36 19.37 -8.86 57.42
N VAL A 37 18.83 -10.06 57.09
CA VAL A 37 19.10 -11.37 57.74
C VAL A 37 18.69 -12.58 56.85
N GLN A 38 19.54 -13.63 56.86
CA GLN A 38 19.37 -15.12 56.75
C GLN A 38 18.24 -15.76 55.89
N THR A 39 18.39 -16.85 55.10
CA THR A 39 19.24 -18.08 55.04
C THR A 39 18.82 -19.29 55.90
N ASN A 40 18.56 -20.43 55.25
CA ASN A 40 18.98 -21.82 55.61
C ASN A 40 18.54 -22.82 54.52
N ALA A 41 18.97 -24.08 54.47
CA ALA A 41 20.31 -24.68 54.43
C ALA A 41 20.20 -26.23 54.52
N GLY A 42 21.09 -26.97 53.84
CA GLY A 42 21.16 -28.45 53.88
C GLY A 42 20.54 -29.14 52.65
N THR A 43 21.07 -30.26 52.12
CA THR A 43 22.36 -30.94 52.45
C THR A 43 22.91 -31.66 51.19
N THR A 44 24.13 -32.19 51.26
CA THR A 44 24.96 -32.59 50.10
C THR A 44 24.83 -34.04 49.67
N ASN A 45 24.99 -34.31 48.37
CA ASN A 45 26.08 -35.18 47.92
C ASN A 45 26.56 -34.86 46.50
N ARG A 46 27.73 -35.40 46.11
CA ARG A 46 28.53 -34.97 44.94
C ARG A 46 28.34 -35.90 43.73
N GLU A 47 28.38 -35.32 42.53
CA GLU A 47 29.38 -35.78 41.53
C GLU A 47 29.69 -34.74 40.42
N ASN A 48 30.97 -34.70 40.05
CA ASN A 48 31.60 -34.21 38.82
C ASN A 48 31.30 -32.81 38.22
N CYS A 49 32.38 -32.07 37.94
CA CYS A 49 32.37 -30.67 37.54
C CYS A 49 32.28 -30.45 36.02
N ALA A 50 31.45 -29.50 35.57
CA ALA A 50 31.93 -28.17 35.16
C ALA A 50 30.86 -27.38 34.36
N ASN A 51 30.42 -26.21 34.86
CA ASN A 51 30.25 -24.93 34.11
C ASN A 51 29.49 -23.86 34.93
N ILE A 52 30.01 -22.62 34.95
CA ILE A 52 29.34 -21.35 35.37
C ILE A 52 29.03 -21.28 36.90
N VAL A 53 29.13 -20.17 37.64
CA VAL A 53 29.48 -18.73 37.43
C VAL A 53 30.87 -18.42 38.07
N ALA A 54 31.44 -17.21 38.22
CA ALA A 54 31.02 -15.80 38.05
C ALA A 54 32.18 -14.96 37.45
N SER A 55 32.07 -13.68 37.03
CA SER A 55 31.91 -12.38 37.74
C SER A 55 32.89 -12.14 38.92
N SER A 56 33.61 -11.01 39.03
CA SER A 56 33.51 -9.71 38.34
C SER A 56 34.87 -8.96 38.27
N MET A 57 34.85 -7.63 38.08
CA MET A 57 35.99 -6.69 37.98
C MET A 57 36.89 -6.81 36.74
N PHE A 58 36.47 -6.15 35.65
CA PHE A 58 37.40 -5.32 34.88
C PHE A 58 36.73 -3.98 34.52
N ILE A 59 37.50 -2.89 34.60
CA ILE A 59 36.99 -1.53 34.42
C ILE A 59 36.72 -1.23 32.94
N ASN A 60 35.60 -0.56 32.67
CA ASN A 60 34.99 -0.48 31.35
C ASN A 60 35.56 0.66 30.48
N THR A 61 36.55 0.36 29.64
CA THR A 61 37.20 1.33 28.73
C THR A 61 37.18 0.93 27.24
N ASN A 62 36.23 0.08 26.80
CA ASN A 62 36.03 -0.23 25.38
C ASN A 62 34.61 0.09 24.90
N LYS A 63 34.44 1.24 24.22
CA LYS A 63 33.17 1.64 23.59
C LYS A 63 32.85 0.77 22.37
N SER A 64 32.12 -0.32 22.59
CA SER A 64 31.61 -1.20 21.54
C SER A 64 30.76 -0.44 20.51
N ILE A 65 31.12 -0.53 19.23
CA ILE A 65 30.30 -0.02 18.12
C ILE A 65 29.06 -0.90 17.99
N GLY A 66 27.88 -0.33 18.26
CA GLY A 66 26.63 -1.08 18.36
C GLY A 66 26.11 -1.59 17.02
N VAL A 67 26.12 -2.91 16.83
CA VAL A 67 25.33 -3.56 15.79
C VAL A 67 23.86 -3.53 16.20
N CYS A 68 22.99 -3.06 15.31
CA CYS A 68 21.56 -2.92 15.58
C CYS A 68 20.92 -4.27 15.99
N GLY A 69 20.06 -4.26 17.02
CA GLY A 69 19.31 -5.42 17.47
C GLY A 69 20.09 -6.53 18.20
N ARG A 70 21.40 -6.40 18.47
CA ARG A 70 22.19 -7.50 19.11
C ARG A 70 21.87 -7.76 20.59
N ASN A 71 21.38 -6.75 21.32
CA ASN A 71 21.15 -6.81 22.77
C ASN A 71 19.68 -6.58 23.15
N SER A 72 18.75 -6.68 22.19
CA SER A 72 17.31 -6.54 22.45
C SER A 72 16.63 -7.90 22.33
N GLU A 73 16.13 -8.41 23.45
CA GLU A 73 15.31 -9.61 23.46
C GLU A 73 14.01 -9.34 22.67
N ASN A 74 13.73 -10.19 21.68
CA ASN A 74 12.45 -10.15 20.98
C ASN A 74 11.34 -10.51 22.00
N PRO A 75 10.34 -9.63 22.22
CA PRO A 75 9.34 -9.82 23.27
C PRO A 75 8.42 -11.04 23.06
N TYR A 76 8.48 -11.68 21.89
CA TYR A 76 7.79 -12.93 21.58
C TYR A 76 8.70 -14.17 21.59
N GLY A 77 9.97 -14.02 21.95
CA GLY A 77 11.00 -15.07 21.88
C GLY A 77 11.71 -15.16 20.53
N ARG A 78 12.55 -16.18 20.36
CA ARG A 78 13.35 -16.38 19.13
C ARG A 78 12.48 -16.75 17.93
N ILE A 79 12.84 -16.20 16.77
CA ILE A 79 12.32 -16.55 15.44
C ILE A 79 12.83 -17.94 15.05
N ASN A 80 11.90 -18.79 14.59
CA ASN A 80 12.20 -20.11 14.06
C ASN A 80 11.34 -20.37 12.81
N THR A 81 11.97 -20.30 11.63
CA THR A 81 11.35 -20.56 10.32
C THR A 81 11.60 -21.98 9.81
N ASN A 82 12.21 -22.84 10.61
CA ASN A 82 12.42 -24.24 10.26
C ASN A 82 11.10 -25.01 10.20
N GLU A 83 11.11 -26.10 9.44
CA GLU A 83 10.05 -27.09 9.37
C GLU A 83 9.61 -27.56 10.78
N PRO A 84 8.31 -27.50 11.12
CA PRO A 84 7.84 -27.86 12.45
C PRO A 84 7.84 -29.38 12.66
N ARG A 85 8.46 -29.86 13.74
CA ARG A 85 8.41 -31.28 14.17
C ARG A 85 6.97 -31.78 14.39
N TYR A 86 6.07 -30.88 14.77
CA TYR A 86 4.64 -31.10 14.88
C TYR A 86 3.92 -29.99 14.10
N PRO A 87 3.52 -30.21 12.83
CA PRO A 87 2.85 -29.19 12.02
C PRO A 87 1.50 -28.75 12.60
N SER A 88 1.15 -27.47 12.41
CA SER A 88 -0.21 -26.96 12.69
C SER A 88 -1.21 -27.57 11.70
N VAL A 89 -2.53 -27.39 11.93
CA VAL A 89 -3.54 -27.83 10.95
C VAL A 89 -3.38 -27.11 9.61
N PHE A 90 -2.99 -25.83 9.64
CA PHE A 90 -2.75 -24.97 8.46
C PHE A 90 -1.36 -25.09 7.84
N SER A 91 -0.47 -25.91 8.40
CA SER A 91 0.89 -26.08 7.84
C SER A 91 0.83 -26.91 6.55
N ASP A 92 1.58 -26.50 5.53
CA ASP A 92 1.80 -27.31 4.31
C ASP A 92 2.37 -28.70 4.67
N LEU A 93 2.43 -29.62 3.70
CA LEU A 93 3.05 -30.94 3.90
C LEU A 93 4.52 -30.79 4.31
N THR A 94 4.93 -31.45 5.39
CA THR A 94 6.34 -31.57 5.79
C THR A 94 7.04 -32.66 4.98
N ARG A 95 8.37 -32.61 4.84
CA ARG A 95 9.18 -33.62 4.15
C ARG A 95 8.97 -35.04 4.67
N LYS A 96 8.65 -35.22 5.97
CA LYS A 96 8.30 -36.54 6.53
C LYS A 96 6.97 -37.04 5.95
N GLU A 97 5.97 -36.17 5.91
CA GLU A 97 4.64 -36.48 5.37
C GLU A 97 4.71 -36.70 3.85
N MET A 98 5.46 -35.87 3.13
CA MET A 98 5.71 -36.04 1.69
C MET A 98 6.43 -37.35 1.38
N LYS A 99 7.42 -37.77 2.19
CA LYS A 99 8.06 -39.08 2.01
C LYS A 99 7.05 -40.21 2.19
N GLY A 100 6.34 -40.27 3.32
CA GLY A 100 5.37 -41.35 3.58
C GLY A 100 4.23 -41.40 2.56
N LEU A 101 3.82 -40.23 2.03
CA LEU A 101 2.88 -40.11 0.93
C LEU A 101 3.43 -40.73 -0.38
N LEU A 102 4.67 -40.40 -0.77
CA LEU A 102 5.29 -40.96 -1.97
C LEU A 102 5.58 -42.47 -1.83
N ASP A 103 6.00 -42.92 -0.65
CA ASP A 103 6.23 -44.34 -0.35
C ASP A 103 4.92 -45.15 -0.46
N TYR A 104 3.79 -44.62 0.01
CA TYR A 104 2.45 -45.22 -0.17
C TYR A 104 1.99 -45.19 -1.64
N LEU A 105 2.04 -44.02 -2.30
CA LEU A 105 1.55 -43.85 -3.67
C LEU A 105 2.26 -44.77 -4.67
N TYR A 106 3.57 -44.98 -4.51
CA TYR A 106 4.36 -45.88 -5.38
C TYR A 106 4.40 -47.34 -4.93
N SER A 107 3.82 -47.71 -3.77
CA SER A 107 3.65 -49.12 -3.35
C SER A 107 2.23 -49.66 -3.57
N SER A 108 1.23 -48.78 -3.77
CA SER A 108 -0.13 -49.19 -4.13
C SER A 108 -0.20 -49.81 -5.53
N LYS A 109 -0.46 -51.13 -5.58
CA LYS A 109 -0.72 -51.88 -6.81
C LYS A 109 -1.96 -51.40 -7.56
N GLU A 110 -2.98 -50.95 -6.83
CA GLU A 110 -4.22 -50.37 -7.38
C GLU A 110 -3.94 -49.07 -8.14
N LEU A 111 -3.08 -48.21 -7.59
CA LEU A 111 -2.72 -46.96 -8.25
C LEU A 111 -1.77 -47.16 -9.43
N ASN A 112 -0.96 -48.22 -9.46
CA ASN A 112 -0.12 -48.64 -10.59
C ASN A 112 0.72 -47.48 -11.18
N LEU A 113 1.36 -46.67 -10.33
CA LEU A 113 2.00 -45.42 -10.73
C LEU A 113 3.41 -45.61 -11.30
N THR A 114 3.59 -45.17 -12.55
CA THR A 114 4.89 -44.96 -13.16
C THR A 114 5.51 -43.66 -12.65
N ARG A 115 6.79 -43.68 -12.25
CA ARG A 115 7.54 -42.46 -11.88
C ARG A 115 7.63 -41.52 -13.08
N PHE A 116 7.35 -40.23 -12.90
CA PHE A 116 7.18 -39.26 -14.00
C PHE A 116 8.33 -39.23 -15.01
N ARG A 117 9.58 -39.40 -14.55
CA ARG A 117 10.77 -39.51 -15.40
C ARG A 117 10.75 -40.65 -16.43
N ASN A 118 9.97 -41.70 -16.18
CA ASN A 118 9.76 -42.85 -17.06
C ASN A 118 8.33 -42.86 -17.67
N ALA A 119 7.48 -41.89 -17.30
CA ALA A 119 6.07 -41.91 -17.67
C ALA A 119 5.86 -41.50 -19.14
N THR A 120 4.92 -42.18 -19.77
CA THR A 120 4.35 -41.78 -21.07
C THR A 120 2.95 -41.23 -20.87
N ILE A 121 2.36 -40.67 -21.92
CA ILE A 121 0.94 -40.27 -21.91
C ILE A 121 0.00 -41.47 -21.76
N ARG A 122 0.48 -42.70 -22.00
CA ARG A 122 -0.22 -43.97 -21.72
C ARG A 122 0.22 -44.60 -20.38
N SER A 123 0.72 -43.81 -19.45
CA SER A 123 1.09 -44.25 -18.09
C SER A 123 0.19 -43.60 -17.06
N ASN A 124 -0.02 -44.28 -15.94
CA ASN A 124 -0.60 -43.67 -14.74
C ASN A 124 0.54 -43.00 -13.95
N TYR A 125 0.40 -41.73 -13.57
CA TYR A 125 1.46 -41.00 -12.85
C TYR A 125 0.93 -39.89 -11.94
N LEU A 126 1.72 -39.56 -10.92
CA LEU A 126 1.47 -38.45 -9.99
C LEU A 126 1.69 -37.10 -10.67
N TYR A 127 0.66 -36.23 -10.71
CA TYR A 127 0.77 -34.86 -11.23
C TYR A 127 1.19 -33.87 -10.15
N LEU A 128 0.51 -33.86 -8.99
CA LEU A 128 0.91 -33.06 -7.83
C LEU A 128 0.35 -33.64 -6.53
N ALA A 129 0.90 -33.19 -5.40
CA ALA A 129 0.26 -33.35 -4.10
C ALA A 129 0.45 -32.13 -3.20
N GLU A 130 -0.58 -31.81 -2.42
CA GLU A 130 -0.55 -30.77 -1.39
C GLU A 130 -1.37 -31.13 -0.15
N MET A 131 -1.42 -30.24 0.84
CA MET A 131 -2.16 -30.45 2.08
C MET A 131 -3.67 -30.37 1.82
N PHE A 132 -4.41 -31.47 2.05
CA PHE A 132 -5.87 -31.44 2.05
C PHE A 132 -6.35 -30.74 3.33
N MET A 133 -6.99 -29.58 3.17
CA MET A 133 -7.49 -28.81 4.31
C MET A 133 -8.69 -29.54 4.93
N PRO A 134 -8.69 -29.86 6.24
CA PRO A 134 -9.88 -30.36 6.92
C PRO A 134 -11.00 -29.32 6.89
N SER A 135 -12.26 -29.75 7.05
CA SER A 135 -13.42 -28.86 7.04
C SER A 135 -13.31 -27.75 8.09
N LYS A 136 -13.85 -26.56 7.78
CA LYS A 136 -13.80 -25.39 8.67
C LYS A 136 -14.35 -25.75 10.05
N ALA A 137 -15.46 -26.48 10.11
CA ALA A 137 -16.03 -26.98 11.37
C ALA A 137 -15.04 -27.84 12.18
N ALA A 138 -14.41 -28.86 11.57
CA ALA A 138 -13.47 -29.73 12.29
C ALA A 138 -12.21 -28.98 12.77
N VAL A 139 -11.76 -27.96 12.02
CA VAL A 139 -10.67 -27.08 12.43
C VAL A 139 -11.07 -26.19 13.60
N LEU A 140 -12.23 -25.53 13.53
CA LEU A 140 -12.74 -24.64 14.57
C LEU A 140 -12.94 -25.38 15.90
N ASN A 141 -13.60 -26.55 15.87
CA ASN A 141 -13.78 -27.39 17.06
C ASN A 141 -12.45 -27.71 17.76
N TYR A 142 -11.34 -27.86 17.02
CA TYR A 142 -10.00 -28.09 17.59
C TYR A 142 -9.35 -26.81 18.13
N ILE A 143 -9.40 -25.69 17.39
CA ILE A 143 -8.66 -24.46 17.77
C ILE A 143 -9.39 -23.54 18.76
N ASP A 144 -10.72 -23.62 18.82
CA ASP A 144 -11.57 -22.81 19.70
C ASP A 144 -12.19 -23.65 20.83
N ASP A 145 -12.78 -24.82 20.51
CA ASP A 145 -13.51 -25.65 21.47
C ASP A 145 -12.69 -26.79 22.11
N GLY A 146 -11.42 -26.96 21.73
CA GLY A 146 -10.48 -27.88 22.37
C GLY A 146 -10.63 -29.38 22.03
N TYR A 147 -11.37 -29.73 20.98
CA TYR A 147 -11.53 -31.12 20.50
C TYR A 147 -10.20 -31.71 19.99
N SER A 148 -10.19 -33.02 19.71
CA SER A 148 -9.05 -33.69 19.06
C SER A 148 -8.68 -33.03 17.72
N LYS A 149 -7.39 -32.76 17.52
CA LYS A 149 -6.85 -32.23 16.26
C LYS A 149 -7.27 -33.12 15.07
N PRO A 150 -7.84 -32.55 13.99
CA PRO A 150 -8.18 -33.31 12.79
C PRO A 150 -6.98 -34.07 12.20
N PRO A 151 -7.19 -35.26 11.61
CA PRO A 151 -6.14 -35.97 10.88
C PRO A 151 -5.62 -35.08 9.74
N ARG A 152 -4.32 -35.18 9.46
CA ARG A 152 -3.72 -34.53 8.30
C ARG A 152 -3.78 -35.49 7.11
N GLU A 153 -4.26 -35.01 5.99
CA GLU A 153 -4.38 -35.76 4.73
C GLU A 153 -3.72 -34.96 3.59
N ALA A 154 -3.37 -35.62 2.49
CA ALA A 154 -2.88 -34.98 1.27
C ALA A 154 -3.94 -35.03 0.17
N HIS A 155 -4.15 -33.92 -0.54
CA HIS A 155 -4.86 -33.90 -1.83
C HIS A 155 -3.85 -34.27 -2.92
N VAL A 156 -4.21 -35.20 -3.78
CA VAL A 156 -3.33 -35.79 -4.79
C VAL A 156 -4.04 -35.83 -6.13
N VAL A 157 -3.38 -35.31 -7.16
CA VAL A 157 -3.85 -35.36 -8.55
C VAL A 157 -3.05 -36.42 -9.30
N LEU A 158 -3.73 -37.37 -9.92
CA LEU A 158 -3.15 -38.46 -10.70
C LEU A 158 -3.62 -38.37 -12.16
N ILE A 159 -2.68 -38.38 -13.12
CA ILE A 159 -3.01 -38.60 -14.52
C ILE A 159 -3.16 -40.10 -14.72
N ARG A 160 -4.30 -40.55 -15.22
CA ARG A 160 -4.64 -41.97 -15.44
C ARG A 160 -4.58 -42.33 -16.91
N GLY A 161 -3.41 -42.17 -17.53
CA GLY A 161 -3.23 -42.37 -18.97
C GLY A 161 -3.16 -43.84 -19.41
N GLY A 162 -2.88 -44.76 -18.49
CA GLY A 162 -2.76 -46.21 -18.75
C GLY A 162 -4.01 -47.03 -18.42
N ASP A 163 -5.07 -46.40 -17.91
CA ASP A 163 -6.35 -47.06 -17.65
C ASP A 163 -7.15 -47.29 -18.95
N PRO A 164 -8.01 -48.33 -19.05
CA PRO A 164 -8.81 -48.60 -20.25
C PRO A 164 -9.71 -47.45 -20.69
N LYS A 165 -10.10 -46.57 -19.76
CA LYS A 165 -10.70 -45.26 -20.04
C LYS A 165 -9.85 -44.17 -19.40
N PRO A 166 -8.95 -43.51 -20.15
CA PRO A 166 -8.07 -42.49 -19.62
C PRO A 166 -8.84 -41.34 -18.94
N ASN A 167 -8.29 -40.80 -17.86
CA ASN A 167 -8.92 -39.74 -17.07
C ASN A 167 -7.88 -38.96 -16.22
N VAL A 168 -8.32 -37.93 -15.51
CA VAL A 168 -7.59 -37.39 -14.35
C VAL A 168 -8.38 -37.67 -13.09
N LEU A 169 -7.71 -38.26 -12.11
CA LEU A 169 -8.29 -38.72 -10.85
C LEU A 169 -7.73 -37.90 -9.69
N GLU A 170 -8.63 -37.35 -8.87
CA GLU A 170 -8.25 -36.67 -7.63
C GLU A 170 -8.66 -37.51 -6.42
N ILE A 171 -7.69 -37.71 -5.53
CA ILE A 171 -7.86 -38.51 -4.31
C ILE A 171 -7.38 -37.72 -3.09
N VAL A 172 -7.84 -38.14 -1.92
CA VAL A 172 -7.29 -37.74 -0.62
C VAL A 172 -6.61 -38.96 0.00
N VAL A 173 -5.39 -38.79 0.49
CA VAL A 173 -4.53 -39.85 1.03
C VAL A 173 -4.17 -39.56 2.49
N GLY A 174 -4.29 -40.55 3.38
CA GLY A 174 -4.04 -40.34 4.80
C GLY A 174 -4.11 -41.61 5.66
N PRO A 175 -4.00 -41.46 6.99
CA PRO A 175 -3.59 -40.24 7.70
C PRO A 175 -2.06 -40.05 7.65
N LEU A 176 -1.61 -38.81 7.51
CA LEU A 176 -0.18 -38.45 7.46
C LEU A 176 0.45 -38.47 8.88
N PRO A 177 1.75 -38.80 9.03
CA PRO A 177 2.77 -38.99 8.00
C PRO A 177 2.90 -40.43 7.45
N PHE A 178 2.05 -41.36 7.89
CA PHE A 178 2.14 -42.78 7.55
C PHE A 178 0.79 -43.25 6.98
N PRO A 179 0.43 -42.81 5.75
CA PRO A 179 -0.88 -43.11 5.19
C PRO A 179 -1.05 -44.62 4.94
N ASN A 180 -2.25 -45.12 5.23
CA ASN A 180 -2.65 -46.51 5.06
C ASN A 180 -3.82 -46.68 4.09
N GLY A 181 -4.48 -45.59 3.69
CA GLY A 181 -5.61 -45.61 2.77
C GLY A 181 -5.72 -44.33 1.93
N HIS A 182 -6.60 -44.40 0.94
CA HIS A 182 -6.99 -43.25 0.15
C HIS A 182 -8.47 -43.34 -0.24
N ARG A 183 -9.03 -42.21 -0.68
CA ARG A 183 -10.46 -42.04 -1.02
C ARG A 183 -10.60 -41.02 -2.15
N LEU A 184 -11.70 -41.05 -2.91
CA LEU A 184 -11.99 -40.03 -3.90
C LEU A 184 -12.05 -38.62 -3.27
N TYR A 185 -11.65 -37.61 -4.04
CA TYR A 185 -11.77 -36.21 -3.60
C TYR A 185 -13.25 -35.84 -3.40
N PRO A 186 -13.66 -35.42 -2.17
CA PRO A 186 -15.08 -35.39 -1.79
C PRO A 186 -15.90 -34.37 -2.58
N TYR A 187 -15.23 -33.34 -3.11
CA TYR A 187 -15.84 -32.25 -3.88
C TYR A 187 -15.75 -32.49 -5.40
N ARG A 188 -15.27 -33.67 -5.86
CA ARG A 188 -15.29 -34.06 -7.27
C ARG A 188 -15.54 -35.56 -7.43
N ARG A 189 -16.83 -35.93 -7.49
CA ARG A 189 -17.30 -37.32 -7.50
C ARG A 189 -17.11 -38.06 -8.84
N GLN A 190 -16.80 -37.35 -9.92
CA GLN A 190 -16.56 -37.92 -11.25
C GLN A 190 -15.11 -37.68 -11.68
N PRO A 191 -14.43 -38.65 -12.30
CA PRO A 191 -13.12 -38.44 -12.92
C PRO A 191 -13.18 -37.35 -13.99
N ILE A 192 -12.14 -36.53 -14.08
CA ILE A 192 -12.06 -35.45 -15.05
C ILE A 192 -11.71 -36.04 -16.43
N PRO A 193 -12.36 -35.60 -17.53
CA PRO A 193 -12.04 -36.07 -18.87
C PRO A 193 -10.57 -35.85 -19.24
N PHE A 194 -9.94 -36.87 -19.83
CA PHE A 194 -8.49 -36.88 -20.07
C PHE A 194 -7.98 -35.70 -20.89
N PHE A 195 -8.80 -35.17 -21.81
CA PHE A 195 -8.44 -34.03 -22.65
C PHE A 195 -8.30 -32.70 -21.88
N GLN A 196 -8.84 -32.59 -20.66
CA GLN A 196 -8.75 -31.36 -19.85
C GLN A 196 -7.52 -31.30 -18.95
N ARG A 197 -6.69 -32.35 -18.92
CA ARG A 197 -5.46 -32.40 -18.11
C ARG A 197 -4.49 -31.28 -18.52
N PRO A 198 -3.71 -30.69 -17.59
CA PRO A 198 -2.69 -29.71 -17.98
C PRO A 198 -1.58 -30.36 -18.83
N PHE A 199 -1.16 -29.67 -19.90
CA PHE A 199 -0.03 -30.11 -20.73
C PHE A 199 1.27 -30.26 -19.92
N THR A 200 2.00 -31.34 -20.16
CA THR A 200 3.29 -31.61 -19.51
C THR A 200 4.44 -31.74 -20.52
N SER A 201 5.66 -31.95 -20.02
CA SER A 201 6.82 -32.28 -20.86
C SER A 201 6.69 -33.62 -21.59
N ILE A 202 5.75 -34.49 -21.19
CA ILE A 202 5.49 -35.78 -21.84
C ILE A 202 4.82 -35.59 -23.21
N GLU A 203 3.95 -34.59 -23.35
CA GLU A 203 3.24 -34.24 -24.58
C GLU A 203 3.99 -33.24 -25.48
N SER A 204 5.17 -32.77 -25.08
CA SER A 204 5.87 -31.68 -25.77
C SER A 204 6.40 -32.08 -27.16
N ILE A 205 5.56 -31.93 -28.19
CA ILE A 205 5.92 -32.11 -29.61
C ILE A 205 6.90 -31.06 -30.14
N SER A 206 7.24 -30.03 -29.37
CA SER A 206 8.03 -28.85 -29.78
C SER A 206 9.35 -29.17 -30.51
N GLN A 207 10.01 -30.29 -30.16
CA GLN A 207 11.23 -30.74 -30.85
C GLN A 207 10.93 -31.37 -32.21
N ASN A 208 10.01 -32.35 -32.26
CA ASN A 208 9.56 -32.99 -33.50
C ASN A 208 8.98 -31.95 -34.49
N LEU A 209 8.28 -30.95 -33.96
CA LEU A 209 7.70 -29.83 -34.71
C LEU A 209 8.79 -28.92 -35.30
N LYS A 210 9.84 -28.60 -34.54
CA LYS A 210 11.04 -27.89 -35.06
C LYS A 210 11.69 -28.68 -36.20
N GLU A 211 11.96 -29.97 -36.01
CA GLU A 211 12.60 -30.83 -37.01
C GLU A 211 11.79 -30.99 -38.31
N TYR A 212 10.46 -31.02 -38.21
CA TYR A 212 9.58 -31.08 -39.39
C TYR A 212 9.51 -29.74 -40.13
N ILE A 213 9.37 -28.63 -39.39
CA ILE A 213 9.33 -27.29 -40.00
C ILE A 213 10.68 -26.91 -40.60
N ASP A 214 11.80 -27.34 -40.03
CA ASP A 214 13.13 -27.09 -40.59
C ASP A 214 13.28 -27.73 -41.99
N LYS A 215 12.77 -28.95 -42.16
CA LYS A 215 12.72 -29.66 -43.46
C LYS A 215 11.79 -28.99 -44.47
N GLU A 216 10.60 -28.55 -44.07
CA GLU A 216 9.61 -27.95 -44.99
C GLU A 216 9.91 -26.47 -45.33
N PHE A 217 10.50 -25.71 -44.39
CA PHE A 217 10.60 -24.26 -44.49
C PHE A 217 11.75 -23.61 -43.67
N GLY A 218 12.68 -24.39 -43.10
CA GLY A 218 13.77 -23.89 -42.26
C GLY A 218 14.70 -22.90 -42.97
N ARG A 219 15.09 -23.19 -44.21
CA ARG A 219 15.93 -22.30 -45.02
C ARG A 219 15.30 -20.90 -45.23
N PRO A 220 14.04 -20.76 -45.67
CA PRO A 220 13.33 -19.48 -45.65
C PRO A 220 13.32 -18.77 -44.29
N LEU A 221 13.12 -19.50 -43.18
CA LEU A 221 13.14 -18.89 -41.84
C LEU A 221 14.54 -18.37 -41.47
N TYR A 222 15.61 -19.07 -41.85
CA TYR A 222 16.99 -18.60 -41.70
C TYR A 222 17.28 -17.37 -42.58
N GLU A 223 16.92 -17.41 -43.87
CA GLU A 223 17.12 -16.30 -44.82
C GLU A 223 16.34 -15.03 -44.46
N LEU A 224 15.31 -15.13 -43.60
CA LEU A 224 14.47 -14.02 -43.14
C LEU A 224 14.70 -13.58 -41.70
N TYR A 225 15.08 -14.48 -40.78
CA TYR A 225 15.17 -14.20 -39.34
C TYR A 225 16.56 -14.48 -38.73
N GLY A 226 17.51 -14.95 -39.54
CA GLY A 226 18.93 -15.09 -39.19
C GLY A 226 19.26 -16.23 -38.21
N GLY A 227 18.34 -17.15 -37.95
CA GLY A 227 18.53 -18.29 -37.05
C GLY A 227 17.85 -19.57 -37.54
N ASN A 228 18.36 -20.72 -37.09
CA ASN A 228 17.88 -22.05 -37.47
C ASN A 228 16.98 -22.65 -36.37
N LEU A 229 16.14 -23.64 -36.71
CA LEU A 229 15.30 -24.34 -35.73
C LEU A 229 16.03 -25.49 -35.04
N ILE A 230 16.92 -26.16 -35.78
CA ILE A 230 17.78 -27.26 -35.30
C ILE A 230 19.26 -26.93 -35.55
N ASN A 231 20.17 -27.62 -34.84
CA ASN A 231 21.63 -27.48 -34.96
C ASN A 231 22.14 -26.01 -34.94
N CYS A 232 21.44 -25.16 -34.20
CA CYS A 232 21.43 -23.71 -34.37
C CYS A 232 22.49 -22.93 -33.57
N GLY A 233 23.28 -23.62 -32.73
CA GLY A 233 24.37 -23.02 -31.95
C GLY A 233 23.90 -21.87 -31.05
N LYS A 234 24.35 -20.64 -31.35
CA LYS A 234 23.90 -19.42 -30.66
C LYS A 234 22.73 -18.70 -31.34
N LYS A 235 22.40 -19.00 -32.60
CA LYS A 235 21.37 -18.29 -33.40
C LYS A 235 20.16 -19.21 -33.64
N CYS A 236 19.45 -19.51 -32.55
CA CYS A 236 18.31 -20.43 -32.53
C CYS A 236 16.96 -19.71 -32.61
N LEU A 237 16.07 -20.19 -33.46
CA LEU A 237 14.63 -19.89 -33.37
C LEU A 237 14.00 -20.86 -32.37
N ASP A 238 13.51 -20.34 -31.24
CA ASP A 238 12.81 -21.15 -30.26
C ASP A 238 11.30 -21.17 -30.52
N VAL A 239 10.64 -22.25 -30.11
CA VAL A 239 9.19 -22.45 -30.26
C VAL A 239 8.52 -22.52 -28.90
N GLY A 240 7.44 -21.77 -28.72
CA GLY A 240 6.59 -21.85 -27.53
C GLY A 240 5.20 -22.37 -27.88
N LEU A 241 4.62 -23.15 -26.96
CA LEU A 241 3.17 -23.31 -26.87
C LEU A 241 2.63 -22.03 -26.22
N PHE A 242 1.96 -21.18 -27.00
CA PHE A 242 1.48 -19.87 -26.54
C PHE A 242 -0.04 -19.80 -26.36
N ALA A 243 -0.79 -20.55 -27.16
CA ALA A 243 -2.23 -20.67 -27.02
C ALA A 243 -2.67 -22.13 -27.24
N GLU A 244 -3.24 -22.72 -26.19
CA GLU A 244 -4.14 -23.86 -26.34
C GLU A 244 -5.48 -23.34 -26.86
N VAL A 245 -6.10 -24.07 -27.80
CA VAL A 245 -7.42 -23.72 -28.35
C VAL A 245 -8.46 -24.65 -27.70
N PRO A 246 -9.48 -24.10 -27.00
CA PRO A 246 -10.53 -24.89 -26.33
C PRO A 246 -11.25 -25.86 -27.27
N ILE A 247 -11.77 -26.95 -26.72
CA ILE A 247 -12.20 -28.12 -27.51
C ILE A 247 -13.61 -28.58 -27.15
N SER A 248 -14.48 -28.62 -28.17
CA SER A 248 -15.72 -29.37 -28.12
C SER A 248 -15.50 -30.86 -28.46
N LYS A 249 -15.61 -31.72 -27.43
CA LYS A 249 -16.14 -33.11 -27.49
C LYS A 249 -15.30 -34.28 -28.04
N ASN A 250 -14.02 -34.14 -28.40
CA ASN A 250 -13.19 -35.29 -28.87
C ASN A 250 -11.99 -35.59 -27.94
N ASP A 251 -12.06 -36.72 -27.22
CA ASP A 251 -11.17 -37.06 -26.09
C ASP A 251 -9.67 -37.27 -26.44
N GLU A 252 -9.32 -37.59 -27.68
CA GLU A 252 -7.94 -37.94 -28.08
C GLU A 252 -7.10 -36.79 -28.65
N LYS A 253 -7.74 -35.71 -29.10
CA LYS A 253 -7.10 -34.65 -29.89
C LYS A 253 -6.96 -33.36 -29.09
N SER A 254 -5.91 -32.62 -29.37
CA SER A 254 -5.72 -31.27 -28.83
C SER A 254 -5.31 -30.29 -29.91
N PHE A 255 -5.73 -29.03 -29.79
CA PHE A 255 -5.45 -28.00 -30.80
C PHE A 255 -4.65 -26.86 -30.17
N ALA A 256 -3.58 -26.44 -30.84
CA ALA A 256 -2.66 -25.45 -30.29
C ALA A 256 -2.03 -24.56 -31.37
N TRP A 257 -1.75 -23.33 -30.97
CA TRP A 257 -0.96 -22.37 -31.72
C TRP A 257 0.46 -22.30 -31.16
N TYR A 258 1.44 -22.65 -32.00
CA TYR A 258 2.86 -22.56 -31.70
C TYR A 258 3.47 -21.32 -32.35
N SER A 259 4.13 -20.48 -31.53
CA SER A 259 4.80 -19.25 -31.96
C SER A 259 6.32 -19.37 -31.87
N PHE A 260 7.01 -18.63 -32.74
CA PHE A 260 8.46 -18.69 -32.89
C PHE A 260 9.09 -17.35 -32.52
N ASN A 261 10.24 -17.42 -31.84
CA ASN A 261 10.94 -16.25 -31.31
C ASN A 261 12.46 -16.43 -31.50
N GLN A 262 13.20 -15.35 -31.70
CA GLN A 262 14.67 -15.42 -31.67
C GLN A 262 15.13 -15.68 -30.22
N ASN A 263 15.87 -16.77 -29.99
CA ASN A 263 16.23 -17.22 -28.65
C ASN A 263 17.38 -16.38 -28.07
N SER A 264 17.04 -15.22 -27.50
CA SER A 264 17.96 -14.29 -26.84
C SER A 264 17.49 -13.92 -25.43
N GLU A 265 18.20 -12.99 -24.79
CA GLU A 265 17.69 -12.25 -23.63
C GLU A 265 16.28 -11.69 -23.97
N HIS A 266 15.33 -11.88 -23.05
CA HIS A 266 13.91 -11.50 -23.19
C HIS A 266 13.26 -11.92 -24.53
N LYS A 267 13.33 -13.21 -24.91
CA LYS A 267 12.82 -13.75 -26.18
C LYS A 267 11.39 -13.34 -26.58
N LEU A 268 10.51 -13.01 -25.62
CA LEU A 268 9.13 -12.54 -25.86
C LEU A 268 9.06 -11.13 -26.48
N LEU A 269 10.16 -10.39 -26.42
CA LEU A 269 10.36 -9.12 -27.13
C LEU A 269 11.08 -9.34 -28.48
N ARG A 270 11.21 -10.58 -28.94
CA ARG A 270 11.82 -10.99 -30.23
C ARG A 270 10.95 -12.00 -31.02
N PRO A 271 9.64 -11.73 -31.20
CA PRO A 271 8.77 -12.57 -32.03
C PRO A 271 9.23 -12.54 -33.50
N VAL A 272 9.10 -13.67 -34.20
CA VAL A 272 9.13 -13.68 -35.67
C VAL A 272 7.72 -13.84 -36.21
N ASP A 273 7.42 -13.30 -37.40
CA ASP A 273 6.07 -13.36 -37.97
C ASP A 273 5.78 -14.68 -38.69
N PHE A 274 5.99 -15.76 -37.95
CA PHE A 274 5.74 -17.13 -38.35
C PHE A 274 5.14 -17.91 -37.18
N SER A 275 4.07 -18.65 -37.42
CA SER A 275 3.38 -19.45 -36.40
C SER A 275 2.57 -20.57 -37.05
N VAL A 276 2.32 -21.65 -36.33
CA VAL A 276 1.57 -22.81 -36.86
C VAL A 276 0.43 -23.21 -35.95
N TYR A 277 -0.71 -23.53 -36.54
CA TYR A 277 -1.86 -24.14 -35.88
C TYR A 277 -1.80 -25.65 -36.07
N VAL A 278 -1.84 -26.39 -34.96
CA VAL A 278 -1.46 -27.80 -34.90
C VAL A 278 -2.55 -28.61 -34.23
N GLU A 279 -3.01 -29.66 -34.91
CA GLU A 279 -3.70 -30.79 -34.28
C GLU A 279 -2.65 -31.72 -33.68
N ILE A 280 -2.79 -32.05 -32.40
CA ILE A 280 -1.92 -32.95 -31.64
C ILE A 280 -2.74 -34.20 -31.30
N ASN A 281 -2.17 -35.39 -31.51
CA ASN A 281 -2.71 -36.66 -31.02
C ASN A 281 -1.57 -37.45 -30.36
N PHE A 282 -1.58 -37.54 -29.02
CA PHE A 282 -0.48 -38.02 -28.19
C PHE A 282 0.86 -37.32 -28.50
N LYS A 283 1.79 -37.97 -29.23
CA LYS A 283 3.07 -37.39 -29.70
C LYS A 283 3.11 -37.15 -31.23
N MET A 284 2.04 -37.53 -31.93
CA MET A 284 1.85 -37.23 -33.34
C MET A 284 1.24 -35.83 -33.49
N PHE A 285 1.48 -35.19 -34.63
CA PHE A 285 0.91 -33.88 -34.92
C PHE A 285 0.63 -33.70 -36.41
N LYS A 286 -0.30 -32.79 -36.71
CA LYS A 286 -0.66 -32.37 -38.06
C LYS A 286 -0.78 -30.84 -38.06
N ILE A 287 0.03 -30.16 -38.86
CA ILE A 287 -0.13 -28.73 -39.08
C ILE A 287 -1.38 -28.51 -39.94
N LEU A 288 -2.33 -27.74 -39.42
CA LEU A 288 -3.61 -27.45 -40.07
C LEU A 288 -3.62 -26.09 -40.77
N LYS A 289 -2.94 -25.09 -40.20
CA LYS A 289 -2.80 -23.74 -40.78
C LYS A 289 -1.44 -23.16 -40.43
N ILE A 290 -0.93 -22.26 -41.28
CA ILE A 290 0.36 -21.60 -41.12
C ILE A 290 0.14 -20.09 -41.23
N TRP A 291 0.53 -19.34 -40.20
CA TRP A 291 0.66 -17.89 -40.29
C TRP A 291 2.07 -17.53 -40.72
N PHE A 292 2.20 -16.66 -41.71
CA PHE A 292 3.49 -16.17 -42.19
C PHE A 292 3.34 -14.79 -42.85
N ASN A 293 4.15 -13.81 -42.42
CA ASN A 293 4.25 -12.47 -43.00
C ASN A 293 2.87 -11.82 -43.28
N GLY A 294 2.10 -11.59 -42.22
CA GLY A 294 0.80 -10.92 -42.23
C GLY A 294 -0.35 -11.73 -42.84
N ARG A 295 -0.16 -13.02 -43.14
CA ARG A 295 -1.14 -13.85 -43.87
C ARG A 295 -1.30 -15.25 -43.28
N LEU A 296 -2.50 -15.79 -43.42
CA LEU A 296 -2.87 -17.15 -43.03
C LEU A 296 -2.97 -18.06 -44.26
N PHE A 297 -2.33 -19.23 -44.20
CA PHE A 297 -2.25 -20.22 -45.27
C PHE A 297 -2.73 -21.60 -44.79
N GLN A 298 -3.27 -22.41 -45.69
CA GLN A 298 -3.82 -23.74 -45.39
C GLN A 298 -2.79 -24.87 -45.53
N ASN A 299 -1.67 -24.66 -46.24
CA ASN A 299 -0.64 -25.66 -46.47
C ASN A 299 0.71 -25.05 -46.91
N TRP A 300 1.76 -25.86 -46.85
CA TRP A 300 3.13 -25.45 -47.21
C TRP A 300 3.30 -25.02 -48.67
N LYS A 301 2.53 -25.55 -49.63
CA LYS A 301 2.62 -25.13 -51.03
C LYS A 301 2.27 -23.64 -51.15
N GLN A 302 1.15 -23.21 -50.57
CA GLN A 302 0.75 -21.80 -50.57
C GLN A 302 1.81 -20.89 -49.92
N VAL A 303 2.43 -21.33 -48.82
CA VAL A 303 3.50 -20.59 -48.12
C VAL A 303 4.77 -20.48 -48.99
N ARG A 304 5.20 -21.58 -49.60
CA ARG A 304 6.37 -21.61 -50.52
C ARG A 304 6.13 -20.76 -51.77
N ASP A 305 4.95 -20.88 -52.40
CA ASP A 305 4.56 -20.10 -53.57
C ASP A 305 4.46 -18.60 -53.24
N PHE A 306 3.98 -18.24 -52.04
CA PHE A 306 3.98 -16.86 -51.57
C PHE A 306 5.39 -16.34 -51.31
N TYR A 307 6.22 -17.11 -50.59
CA TYR A 307 7.61 -16.76 -50.30
C TYR A 307 8.42 -16.54 -51.57
N MET A 308 8.43 -17.50 -52.52
CA MET A 308 9.23 -17.39 -53.74
C MET A 308 8.88 -16.14 -54.57
N ARG A 309 7.59 -15.78 -54.64
CA ARG A 309 7.11 -14.56 -55.34
C ARG A 309 7.40 -13.25 -54.59
N ASN A 310 7.62 -13.29 -53.28
CA ASN A 310 7.72 -12.07 -52.43
C ASN A 310 9.00 -11.95 -51.61
N LYS A 311 9.97 -12.88 -51.68
CA LYS A 311 11.18 -12.91 -50.83
C LYS A 311 12.07 -11.67 -50.88
N GLN A 312 11.98 -10.86 -51.94
CA GLN A 312 12.67 -9.56 -52.05
C GLN A 312 11.88 -8.38 -51.46
N ARG A 313 10.59 -8.57 -51.16
CA ARG A 313 9.68 -7.57 -50.53
C ARG A 313 9.42 -7.86 -49.05
N ILE A 314 9.64 -9.09 -48.60
CA ILE A 314 9.53 -9.48 -47.19
C ILE A 314 10.70 -8.85 -46.42
N LYS A 315 10.40 -8.12 -45.33
CA LYS A 315 11.43 -7.48 -44.50
C LYS A 315 12.21 -8.55 -43.74
N LYS A 316 13.53 -8.60 -43.96
CA LYS A 316 14.45 -9.46 -43.22
C LYS A 316 14.77 -8.86 -41.85
N ILE A 317 14.71 -9.69 -40.81
CA ILE A 317 15.15 -9.38 -39.46
C ILE A 317 16.49 -10.09 -39.23
N ARG A 318 17.54 -9.37 -38.85
CA ARG A 318 18.78 -10.02 -38.41
C ARG A 318 18.59 -10.64 -37.03
N PHE A 319 19.28 -11.75 -36.75
CA PHE A 319 19.34 -12.31 -35.41
C PHE A 319 20.15 -11.37 -34.49
N PRO A 320 19.66 -11.02 -33.28
CA PRO A 320 20.33 -10.06 -32.41
C PRO A 320 21.69 -10.58 -31.94
N GLU A 321 22.71 -9.73 -32.07
CA GLU A 321 24.03 -9.98 -31.50
C GLU A 321 24.13 -9.43 -30.07
N GLU A 322 25.14 -9.81 -29.28
CA GLU A 322 25.26 -9.34 -27.88
C GLU A 322 25.52 -7.82 -27.74
N SER A 323 25.83 -7.16 -28.86
CA SER A 323 25.95 -5.72 -29.06
C SER A 323 24.63 -5.04 -29.46
N ASP A 324 23.64 -5.78 -29.97
CA ASP A 324 22.44 -5.22 -30.60
C ASP A 324 21.32 -4.90 -29.62
N ASN A 325 20.74 -3.70 -29.77
CA ASN A 325 19.51 -3.29 -29.09
C ASN A 325 19.53 -3.53 -27.56
N ILE A 326 20.46 -2.84 -26.90
CA ILE A 326 20.56 -2.71 -25.43
C ILE A 326 19.22 -2.26 -24.81
N SER A 327 18.32 -1.66 -25.59
CA SER A 327 16.93 -1.32 -25.26
C SER A 327 16.10 -2.49 -24.73
N LEU A 328 16.27 -3.70 -25.25
CA LEU A 328 15.47 -4.89 -24.87
C LEU A 328 16.21 -5.83 -23.90
N SER A 329 17.32 -5.37 -23.33
CA SER A 329 18.14 -6.08 -22.34
C SER A 329 18.01 -5.44 -20.96
N MET A 330 18.19 -6.20 -19.88
CA MET A 330 18.32 -5.67 -18.51
C MET A 330 19.74 -5.17 -18.20
N ARG A 331 20.69 -5.27 -19.15
CA ARG A 331 22.03 -4.64 -19.06
C ARG A 331 21.90 -3.12 -18.84
N ARG A 332 22.48 -2.62 -17.74
CA ARG A 332 22.41 -1.21 -17.32
C ARG A 332 22.97 -0.27 -18.39
N ARG A 333 22.14 0.66 -18.86
CA ARG A 333 22.43 1.62 -19.94
C ARG A 333 22.11 3.07 -19.54
N GLY A 334 22.43 4.02 -20.42
CA GLY A 334 22.23 5.45 -20.22
C GLY A 334 23.23 6.09 -19.26
N GLN A 335 23.17 7.42 -19.13
CA GLN A 335 23.98 8.13 -18.13
C GLN A 335 23.42 7.86 -16.72
N PRO A 336 24.24 7.50 -15.73
CA PRO A 336 23.76 7.32 -14.36
C PRO A 336 23.42 8.68 -13.73
N PRO A 337 22.35 8.79 -12.90
CA PRO A 337 21.96 10.03 -12.25
C PRO A 337 22.97 10.58 -11.23
N PHE A 338 24.00 9.79 -10.90
CA PHE A 338 25.11 10.20 -10.05
C PHE A 338 26.42 9.65 -10.63
N SER A 339 27.43 10.51 -10.81
CA SER A 339 28.76 10.12 -11.32
C SER A 339 29.57 9.25 -10.36
N LYS A 340 29.14 9.15 -9.09
CA LYS A 340 29.62 8.18 -8.11
C LYS A 340 28.42 7.42 -7.55
N PRO A 341 28.47 6.07 -7.46
CA PRO A 341 27.37 5.29 -6.90
C PRO A 341 27.21 5.60 -5.40
N LEU A 342 25.96 5.65 -4.95
CA LEU A 342 25.57 5.85 -3.55
C LEU A 342 24.64 4.71 -3.13
N ARG A 343 24.75 4.27 -1.89
CA ARG A 343 23.82 3.30 -1.31
C ARG A 343 22.42 3.93 -1.23
N ASN A 344 21.41 3.13 -1.54
CA ASN A 344 20.02 3.55 -1.43
C ASN A 344 19.68 3.91 0.04
N PRO A 345 18.71 4.81 0.27
CA PRO A 345 18.04 4.87 1.56
C PRO A 345 17.53 3.47 1.94
N SER A 346 17.67 3.09 3.20
CA SER A 346 17.34 1.75 3.68
C SER A 346 16.61 1.84 5.01
N GLN A 347 15.78 0.84 5.30
CA GLN A 347 15.14 0.73 6.60
C GLN A 347 15.99 -0.14 7.53
N ILE A 348 16.08 0.26 8.80
CA ILE A 348 16.67 -0.53 9.89
C ILE A 348 15.65 -0.77 11.00
N SER A 349 15.79 -1.90 11.70
CA SER A 349 14.99 -2.26 12.89
C SER A 349 15.78 -1.93 14.17
N PRO A 350 15.57 -0.77 14.84
CA PRO A 350 16.54 -0.24 15.81
C PRO A 350 16.71 -1.07 17.09
N ASP A 351 15.62 -1.74 17.51
CA ASP A 351 15.57 -2.64 18.68
C ASP A 351 15.30 -4.09 18.26
N GLY A 352 15.74 -4.48 17.06
CA GLY A 352 15.45 -5.81 16.50
C GLY A 352 14.02 -5.94 15.98
N LYS A 353 13.57 -7.18 15.74
CA LYS A 353 12.23 -7.47 15.19
C LYS A 353 11.16 -7.45 16.28
N ARG A 354 10.03 -6.80 16.00
CA ARG A 354 8.87 -6.71 16.91
C ARG A 354 7.72 -7.65 16.54
N TYR A 355 8.04 -8.69 15.78
CA TYR A 355 7.20 -9.84 15.43
C TYR A 355 7.98 -11.12 15.71
N ASN A 356 7.28 -12.26 15.77
CA ASN A 356 7.90 -13.57 15.80
C ASN A 356 7.18 -14.55 14.86
N ILE A 357 7.93 -15.54 14.38
CA ILE A 357 7.47 -16.64 13.55
C ILE A 357 7.89 -17.95 14.24
N LYS A 358 6.93 -18.88 14.41
CA LYS A 358 7.18 -20.24 14.90
C LYS A 358 6.65 -21.23 13.87
N GLY A 359 7.56 -21.79 13.06
CA GLY A 359 7.20 -22.59 11.89
C GLY A 359 6.45 -21.71 10.88
N ARG A 360 5.13 -21.85 10.84
CA ARG A 360 4.22 -21.06 9.99
C ARG A 360 3.35 -20.04 10.73
N GLN A 361 3.29 -20.08 12.06
CA GLN A 361 2.51 -19.10 12.83
C GLN A 361 3.29 -17.78 13.02
N VAL A 362 2.67 -16.67 12.65
CA VAL A 362 3.17 -15.30 12.82
C VAL A 362 2.45 -14.63 13.99
N LYS A 363 3.19 -13.84 14.79
CA LYS A 363 2.62 -12.96 15.83
C LYS A 363 3.22 -11.55 15.76
N TYR A 364 2.36 -10.53 15.76
CA TYR A 364 2.76 -9.13 15.64
C TYR A 364 1.79 -8.17 16.34
N MET A 365 2.25 -7.36 17.30
CA MET A 365 1.41 -6.48 18.12
C MET A 365 0.20 -7.19 18.75
N PHE A 366 -0.99 -7.12 18.13
CA PHE A 366 -2.19 -7.84 18.55
C PHE A 366 -2.63 -8.92 17.53
N TRP A 367 -1.91 -9.05 16.42
CA TRP A 367 -2.16 -9.99 15.33
C TRP A 367 -1.57 -11.38 15.60
N LYS A 368 -2.32 -12.41 15.22
CA LYS A 368 -1.92 -13.81 15.09
C LYS A 368 -2.53 -14.38 13.80
N PHE A 369 -1.77 -15.16 13.05
CA PHE A 369 -2.22 -15.92 11.88
C PHE A 369 -1.18 -17.00 11.51
N ASP A 370 -1.57 -18.03 10.77
CA ASP A 370 -0.67 -19.02 10.15
C ASP A 370 -0.53 -18.75 8.63
N ILE A 371 0.62 -19.06 8.02
CA ILE A 371 0.84 -18.92 6.56
C ILE A 371 1.09 -20.26 5.85
N SER A 372 0.43 -20.44 4.71
CA SER A 372 0.49 -21.61 3.84
C SER A 372 0.84 -21.20 2.41
N MET A 373 1.46 -22.11 1.66
CA MET A 373 1.65 -21.97 0.22
C MET A 373 1.07 -23.22 -0.45
N SER A 374 -0.17 -23.11 -0.93
CA SER A 374 -0.76 -24.11 -1.83
C SER A 374 0.14 -24.24 -3.05
N ILE A 375 0.39 -25.45 -3.55
CA ILE A 375 1.08 -25.61 -4.84
C ILE A 375 0.21 -25.05 -5.96
N PHE A 376 -1.11 -25.24 -5.81
CA PHE A 376 -2.17 -24.91 -6.76
C PHE A 376 -2.44 -23.40 -6.84
N THR A 377 -3.05 -22.77 -5.83
CA THR A 377 -3.36 -21.33 -5.87
C THR A 377 -2.26 -20.42 -5.30
N GLY A 378 -1.27 -20.97 -4.59
CA GLY A 378 -0.20 -20.18 -3.99
C GLY A 378 -0.50 -19.67 -2.56
N PRO A 379 -0.28 -18.37 -2.25
CA PRO A 379 -0.23 -17.89 -0.87
C PRO A 379 -1.61 -17.87 -0.18
N ARG A 380 -1.67 -18.44 1.03
CA ARG A 380 -2.86 -18.46 1.89
C ARG A 380 -2.50 -18.09 3.33
N LEU A 381 -3.37 -17.33 3.99
CA LEU A 381 -3.29 -16.95 5.39
C LEU A 381 -4.51 -17.53 6.14
N PHE A 382 -4.29 -18.10 7.32
CA PHE A 382 -5.34 -18.77 8.11
C PHE A 382 -5.41 -18.30 9.56
N ASP A 383 -6.62 -18.42 10.15
CA ASP A 383 -6.94 -18.07 11.54
C ASP A 383 -6.45 -16.66 11.91
N ILE A 384 -6.93 -15.67 11.15
CA ILE A 384 -6.48 -14.28 11.24
C ILE A 384 -7.20 -13.61 12.40
N GLN A 385 -6.47 -13.44 13.49
CA GLN A 385 -6.96 -12.88 14.75
C GLN A 385 -6.33 -11.52 15.07
N PHE A 386 -7.12 -10.62 15.64
CA PHE A 386 -6.64 -9.39 16.29
C PHE A 386 -7.15 -9.32 17.73
N LYS A 387 -6.27 -9.05 18.69
CA LYS A 387 -6.56 -9.06 20.14
C LYS A 387 -7.18 -10.40 20.63
N GLY A 388 -6.80 -11.52 20.01
CA GLY A 388 -7.34 -12.85 20.36
C GLY A 388 -8.78 -13.09 19.89
N GLN A 389 -9.23 -12.36 18.88
CA GLN A 389 -10.56 -12.49 18.28
C GLN A 389 -10.38 -12.66 16.77
N ARG A 390 -11.05 -13.65 16.16
CA ARG A 390 -10.98 -13.87 14.71
C ARG A 390 -11.67 -12.72 13.95
N ILE A 391 -11.16 -12.49 12.73
CA ILE A 391 -11.70 -11.59 11.72
C ILE A 391 -11.97 -12.39 10.45
N ALA A 392 -11.00 -13.21 10.03
CA ALA A 392 -11.12 -14.10 8.88
C ALA A 392 -10.56 -15.49 9.21
N TYR A 393 -11.23 -16.54 8.72
CA TYR A 393 -10.75 -17.91 8.77
C TYR A 393 -9.66 -18.16 7.71
N GLU A 394 -9.89 -17.68 6.49
CA GLU A 394 -8.98 -17.79 5.35
C GLU A 394 -8.92 -16.45 4.58
N ILE A 395 -7.71 -16.02 4.21
CA ILE A 395 -7.51 -15.11 3.07
C ILE A 395 -6.54 -15.80 2.11
N SER A 396 -6.98 -16.05 0.88
CA SER A 396 -6.17 -16.70 -0.15
C SER A 396 -6.38 -16.07 -1.52
N ILE A 397 -5.31 -16.05 -2.32
CA ILE A 397 -5.47 -15.83 -3.76
C ILE A 397 -6.03 -17.10 -4.41
N GLN A 398 -6.80 -16.91 -5.46
CA GLN A 398 -7.58 -17.95 -6.14
C GLN A 398 -7.24 -18.06 -7.63
N GLU A 399 -7.00 -16.93 -8.30
CA GLU A 399 -6.57 -16.88 -9.70
C GLU A 399 -5.75 -15.61 -9.98
N LEU A 400 -4.81 -15.75 -10.92
CA LEU A 400 -4.09 -14.65 -11.57
C LEU A 400 -4.30 -14.84 -13.07
N THR A 401 -4.79 -13.83 -13.78
CA THR A 401 -5.10 -14.00 -15.21
C THR A 401 -4.77 -12.77 -16.04
N SER A 402 -4.31 -13.05 -17.26
CA SER A 402 -3.96 -12.06 -18.27
C SER A 402 -4.62 -12.45 -19.59
N PHE A 403 -5.68 -11.75 -19.98
CA PHE A 403 -6.39 -11.99 -21.25
C PHE A 403 -6.06 -10.88 -22.25
N TYR A 404 -5.39 -11.24 -23.34
CA TYR A 404 -4.93 -10.34 -24.40
C TYR A 404 -5.99 -10.10 -25.48
N SER A 405 -5.69 -9.18 -26.39
CA SER A 405 -6.32 -9.09 -27.71
C SER A 405 -5.29 -8.63 -28.75
N GLY A 406 -5.49 -9.03 -30.00
CA GLY A 406 -4.54 -8.80 -31.09
C GLY A 406 -5.18 -9.06 -32.45
N TYR A 407 -4.40 -8.88 -33.52
CA TYR A 407 -4.86 -9.02 -34.90
C TYR A 407 -4.58 -10.40 -35.50
N LYS A 408 -3.59 -11.14 -34.98
CA LYS A 408 -3.22 -12.44 -35.52
C LYS A 408 -4.14 -13.52 -34.93
N PRO A 409 -4.57 -14.53 -35.72
CA PRO A 409 -5.48 -15.58 -35.25
C PRO A 409 -5.02 -16.35 -34.01
N MET A 410 -3.72 -16.34 -33.68
CA MET A 410 -3.16 -16.87 -32.43
C MET A 410 -3.45 -15.96 -31.23
N GLU A 411 -3.31 -14.64 -31.39
CA GLU A 411 -3.38 -13.63 -30.32
C GLU A 411 -4.78 -13.56 -29.70
N HIS A 412 -5.81 -13.97 -30.45
CA HIS A 412 -7.19 -14.11 -29.97
C HIS A 412 -7.32 -15.15 -28.83
N TYR A 413 -6.42 -16.13 -28.78
CA TYR A 413 -6.43 -17.24 -27.82
C TYR A 413 -5.44 -17.05 -26.66
N PHE A 414 -4.74 -15.92 -26.57
CA PHE A 414 -3.85 -15.55 -25.45
C PHE A 414 -4.67 -15.19 -24.19
N ASN A 415 -5.30 -16.19 -23.60
CA ASN A 415 -6.14 -16.08 -22.40
C ASN A 415 -5.50 -16.94 -21.29
N PHE A 416 -4.58 -16.34 -20.53
CA PHE A 416 -3.76 -17.05 -19.55
C PHE A 416 -4.48 -17.15 -18.20
N PHE A 417 -4.73 -18.38 -17.75
CA PHE A 417 -5.19 -18.70 -16.39
C PHE A 417 -3.95 -19.21 -15.65
N ASP A 418 -3.28 -18.36 -14.87
CA ASP A 418 -1.92 -18.64 -14.41
C ASP A 418 -1.87 -19.75 -13.35
N VAL A 419 -3.01 -20.07 -12.71
CA VAL A 419 -3.19 -21.29 -11.89
C VAL A 419 -2.79 -22.58 -12.61
N ARG A 420 -2.89 -22.65 -13.95
CA ARG A 420 -2.38 -23.80 -14.74
C ARG A 420 -0.88 -24.02 -14.58
N LEU A 421 -0.14 -22.99 -14.18
CA LEU A 421 1.31 -23.02 -13.94
C LEU A 421 1.67 -23.44 -12.50
N LEU A 422 0.68 -23.71 -11.63
CA LEU A 422 0.85 -23.98 -10.20
C LEU A 422 1.47 -22.77 -9.47
N LEU A 423 0.63 -21.81 -9.06
CA LEU A 423 1.07 -20.49 -8.58
C LEU A 423 2.05 -20.58 -7.39
N GLY A 424 1.88 -21.57 -6.50
CA GLY A 424 2.82 -21.80 -5.40
C GLY A 424 4.21 -22.21 -5.87
N LEU A 425 4.29 -23.10 -6.87
CA LEU A 425 5.54 -23.51 -7.50
C LEU A 425 6.22 -22.34 -8.24
N GLN A 426 5.42 -21.36 -8.68
CA GLN A 426 5.91 -20.10 -9.26
C GLN A 426 6.35 -19.04 -8.23
N SER A 427 6.22 -19.30 -6.92
CA SER A 427 6.86 -18.46 -5.88
C SER A 427 8.38 -18.66 -5.87
N LYS A 428 9.12 -17.77 -6.53
CA LYS A 428 10.59 -17.88 -6.69
C LYS A 428 11.34 -17.31 -5.48
N TYR A 429 12.67 -17.40 -5.54
CA TYR A 429 13.57 -16.91 -4.50
C TYR A 429 13.58 -15.38 -4.47
N LEU A 430 13.29 -14.80 -3.30
CA LEU A 430 13.29 -13.36 -3.07
C LEU A 430 14.70 -12.82 -2.73
N GLU A 431 15.10 -11.73 -3.38
CA GLU A 431 16.42 -11.11 -3.26
C GLU A 431 16.45 -9.95 -2.22
N PRO A 432 17.27 -10.04 -1.14
CA PRO A 432 17.26 -9.08 -0.04
C PRO A 432 17.87 -7.73 -0.43
N GLY A 433 17.14 -6.66 -0.14
CA GLY A 433 17.48 -5.31 -0.55
C GLY A 433 16.90 -4.90 -1.90
N VAL A 434 16.28 -5.84 -2.65
CA VAL A 434 15.51 -5.57 -3.86
C VAL A 434 14.03 -5.87 -3.60
N ASP A 435 13.66 -7.14 -3.47
CA ASP A 435 12.26 -7.56 -3.35
C ASP A 435 11.68 -7.29 -1.96
N CYS A 436 12.54 -7.35 -0.94
CA CYS A 436 12.21 -7.14 0.46
C CYS A 436 13.35 -6.38 1.18
N PRO A 437 13.10 -5.74 2.33
CA PRO A 437 14.18 -5.17 3.14
C PRO A 437 15.29 -6.19 3.46
N ILE A 438 16.54 -5.74 3.46
CA ILE A 438 17.72 -6.62 3.66
C ILE A 438 17.71 -7.38 5.00
N ASP A 439 17.01 -6.86 6.01
CA ASP A 439 16.85 -7.50 7.32
C ASP A 439 15.53 -8.30 7.47
N ALA A 440 14.77 -8.52 6.40
CA ALA A 440 13.52 -9.28 6.43
C ALA A 440 13.73 -10.75 6.83
N THR A 441 12.68 -11.39 7.34
CA THR A 441 12.69 -12.81 7.72
C THR A 441 12.12 -13.64 6.58
N TYR A 442 12.93 -14.51 5.99
CA TYR A 442 12.52 -15.33 4.85
C TYR A 442 12.08 -16.73 5.27
N ILE A 443 11.09 -17.26 4.57
CA ILE A 443 10.49 -18.59 4.78
C ILE A 443 10.44 -19.29 3.42
N GLY A 444 10.84 -20.56 3.36
CA GLY A 444 10.78 -21.38 2.14
C GLY A 444 9.58 -22.32 2.12
N SER A 445 9.24 -22.80 0.93
CA SER A 445 8.14 -23.73 0.68
C SER A 445 8.64 -25.02 0.05
N TYR A 446 7.99 -26.14 0.41
CA TYR A 446 8.22 -27.46 -0.19
C TYR A 446 7.02 -27.85 -1.04
N PHE A 447 7.26 -28.49 -2.18
CA PHE A 447 6.22 -28.89 -3.14
C PHE A 447 6.44 -30.32 -3.64
N VAL A 448 5.34 -31.03 -3.92
CA VAL A 448 5.34 -32.29 -4.68
C VAL A 448 4.77 -31.99 -6.07
N ASP A 449 5.66 -31.77 -7.03
CA ASP A 449 5.38 -31.44 -8.43
C ASP A 449 5.73 -32.62 -9.35
N ARG A 450 4.89 -32.86 -10.35
CA ARG A 450 5.04 -33.81 -11.49
C ARG A 450 5.83 -35.06 -11.14
N GLY A 451 5.32 -35.80 -10.16
CA GLY A 451 5.80 -37.11 -9.75
C GLY A 451 7.27 -37.18 -9.33
N SER A 452 7.89 -36.04 -8.98
CA SER A 452 9.30 -35.95 -8.58
C SER A 452 9.63 -36.93 -7.46
N ASP A 453 10.73 -37.66 -7.61
CA ASP A 453 11.22 -38.63 -6.62
C ASP A 453 11.64 -37.95 -5.29
N ILE A 454 11.79 -36.62 -5.27
CA ILE A 454 12.20 -35.80 -4.13
C ILE A 454 11.37 -34.50 -4.13
N PRO A 455 10.88 -34.00 -2.98
CA PRO A 455 10.21 -32.70 -2.89
C PRO A 455 11.05 -31.53 -3.40
N ILE A 456 10.45 -30.66 -4.20
CA ILE A 456 11.05 -29.41 -4.65
C ILE A 456 11.07 -28.43 -3.47
N TYR A 457 12.17 -27.70 -3.28
CA TYR A 457 12.30 -26.67 -2.25
C TYR A 457 12.55 -25.30 -2.86
N ASN A 458 11.56 -24.42 -2.79
CA ASN A 458 11.73 -23.02 -3.12
C ASN A 458 12.20 -22.26 -1.87
N ALA A 459 13.50 -21.96 -1.81
CA ALA A 459 14.05 -21.15 -0.75
C ALA A 459 13.53 -19.70 -0.86
N ARG A 460 13.07 -19.14 0.26
CA ARG A 460 12.60 -17.74 0.40
C ARG A 460 11.31 -17.36 -0.34
N SER A 461 10.41 -18.31 -0.63
CA SER A 461 9.08 -18.04 -1.21
C SER A 461 8.27 -16.95 -0.51
N PHE A 462 8.46 -16.75 0.81
CA PHE A 462 7.92 -15.61 1.54
C PHE A 462 9.04 -14.78 2.18
N CYS A 463 8.78 -13.48 2.35
CA CYS A 463 9.50 -12.63 3.29
C CYS A 463 8.52 -11.90 4.22
N VAL A 464 8.92 -11.71 5.48
CA VAL A 464 8.13 -11.06 6.53
C VAL A 464 8.94 -9.94 7.16
N PHE A 465 8.38 -8.73 7.21
CA PHE A 465 9.04 -7.53 7.73
C PHE A 465 8.04 -6.53 8.32
N GLU A 466 8.50 -5.62 9.17
CA GLU A 466 7.75 -4.39 9.44
C GLU A 466 8.13 -3.32 8.40
N LEU A 467 7.16 -2.54 7.93
CA LEU A 467 7.34 -1.42 7.01
C LEU A 467 6.86 -0.12 7.66
N ASN A 468 7.76 0.84 7.86
CA ASN A 468 7.41 2.22 8.15
C ASN A 468 6.99 2.90 6.84
N THR A 469 5.70 3.25 6.72
CA THR A 469 5.12 3.75 5.47
C THR A 469 5.43 5.23 5.18
N ALA A 470 6.32 5.85 5.97
CA ALA A 470 6.66 7.27 5.95
C ALA A 470 5.48 8.25 6.15
N MET A 471 4.32 7.74 6.59
CA MET A 471 3.11 8.52 6.87
C MET A 471 2.69 8.35 8.34
N PRO A 472 2.01 9.35 8.95
CA PRO A 472 1.33 9.17 10.22
C PRO A 472 0.08 8.28 10.04
N LEU A 473 -0.08 7.29 10.92
CA LEU A 473 -1.31 6.49 11.06
C LEU A 473 -2.50 7.36 11.49
N ARG A 474 -2.20 8.40 12.28
CA ARG A 474 -3.13 9.41 12.79
C ARG A 474 -2.32 10.57 13.39
N ARG A 475 -2.73 11.81 13.15
CA ARG A 475 -2.17 13.01 13.82
C ARG A 475 -3.17 14.15 13.92
N HIS A 476 -3.09 14.95 14.98
CA HIS A 476 -3.88 16.15 15.20
C HIS A 476 -3.04 17.29 15.80
N HIS A 477 -3.37 18.52 15.46
CA HIS A 477 -2.80 19.74 16.04
C HIS A 477 -3.94 20.68 16.43
N SER A 478 -4.23 20.78 17.72
CA SER A 478 -5.32 21.61 18.25
C SER A 478 -4.85 23.05 18.43
N GLU A 479 -5.58 24.00 17.84
CA GLU A 479 -5.45 25.46 18.08
C GLU A 479 -6.57 26.00 18.99
N SER A 480 -7.37 25.11 19.60
CA SER A 480 -8.50 25.48 20.47
C SER A 480 -8.03 26.02 21.84
N SER A 481 -8.98 26.22 22.76
CA SER A 481 -8.72 26.44 24.20
C SER A 481 -7.71 25.46 24.80
N HIS A 482 -7.73 24.21 24.33
CA HIS A 482 -6.81 23.14 24.72
C HIS A 482 -5.81 22.89 23.57
N ARG A 483 -4.71 23.64 23.53
CA ARG A 483 -3.66 23.50 22.50
C ARG A 483 -2.77 22.29 22.75
N PHE A 484 -2.50 21.48 21.73
CA PHE A 484 -1.53 20.36 21.77
C PHE A 484 -1.28 19.80 20.36
N TYR A 485 -0.19 19.05 20.18
CA TYR A 485 0.00 18.11 19.06
C TYR A 485 -0.09 16.68 19.59
N GLU A 486 -0.69 15.76 18.83
CA GLU A 486 -0.63 14.32 19.12
C GLU A 486 -0.60 13.53 17.80
N GLY A 487 0.25 12.50 17.70
CA GLY A 487 0.40 11.73 16.46
C GLY A 487 1.20 10.44 16.60
N MET A 488 1.02 9.53 15.64
CA MET A 488 1.65 8.21 15.60
C MET A 488 2.02 7.83 14.16
N VAL A 489 3.23 7.31 13.95
CA VAL A 489 3.70 6.76 12.66
C VAL A 489 2.93 5.50 12.28
N SER A 490 2.57 5.35 11.00
CA SER A 490 2.10 4.10 10.43
C SER A 490 3.28 3.14 10.21
N VAL A 491 3.23 2.01 10.93
CA VAL A 491 4.16 0.88 10.74
C VAL A 491 3.33 -0.37 10.60
N VAL A 492 3.37 -1.01 9.45
CA VAL A 492 2.60 -2.23 9.19
C VAL A 492 3.51 -3.45 9.23
N LEU A 493 2.97 -4.62 9.55
CA LEU A 493 3.65 -5.87 9.20
C LEU A 493 3.26 -6.22 7.76
N THR A 494 4.25 -6.47 6.91
CA THR A 494 4.07 -6.98 5.54
C THR A 494 4.54 -8.43 5.47
N VAL A 495 3.69 -9.30 4.93
CA VAL A 495 4.06 -10.63 4.42
C VAL A 495 4.00 -10.55 2.90
N ARG A 496 5.13 -10.76 2.22
CA ARG A 496 5.26 -10.66 0.77
C ARG A 496 5.63 -12.00 0.15
N THR A 497 5.07 -12.28 -1.02
CA THR A 497 5.58 -13.24 -1.99
C THR A 497 5.63 -12.60 -3.38
N ILE A 498 6.41 -13.17 -4.29
CA ILE A 498 6.42 -12.80 -5.72
C ILE A 498 6.20 -14.08 -6.53
N ILE A 499 5.25 -14.02 -7.44
CA ILE A 499 4.86 -15.14 -8.30
C ILE A 499 5.28 -14.81 -9.73
N THR A 500 6.31 -15.49 -10.22
CA THR A 500 6.82 -15.35 -11.60
C THR A 500 6.03 -16.28 -12.53
N ALA A 501 4.85 -15.83 -12.95
CA ALA A 501 3.95 -16.58 -13.81
C ALA A 501 4.34 -16.41 -15.28
N GLY A 502 5.26 -17.28 -15.74
CA GLY A 502 5.72 -17.30 -17.13
C GLY A 502 6.58 -16.08 -17.50
N ASN A 503 5.93 -14.95 -17.73
CA ASN A 503 6.54 -13.68 -18.15
C ASN A 503 6.27 -12.50 -17.21
N TYR A 504 5.22 -12.55 -16.37
CA TYR A 504 4.95 -11.54 -15.34
C TYR A 504 5.50 -11.94 -13.97
N ASP A 505 5.91 -10.94 -13.21
CA ASP A 505 6.26 -11.00 -11.80
C ASP A 505 5.18 -10.27 -10.99
N TYR A 506 4.26 -11.03 -10.40
CA TYR A 506 3.20 -10.48 -9.55
C TYR A 506 3.67 -10.39 -8.09
N ILE A 507 3.80 -9.18 -7.57
CA ILE A 507 4.20 -8.89 -6.19
C ILE A 507 2.92 -8.86 -5.33
N ILE A 508 2.80 -9.76 -4.35
CA ILE A 508 1.62 -9.87 -3.48
C ILE A 508 2.02 -9.53 -2.04
N ASP A 509 1.43 -8.47 -1.48
CA ASP A 509 1.61 -8.01 -0.10
C ASP A 509 0.33 -8.22 0.72
N TYR A 510 0.46 -8.91 1.86
CA TYR A 510 -0.54 -8.92 2.94
C TYR A 510 -0.05 -8.02 4.08
N MET A 511 -0.80 -6.97 4.41
CA MET A 511 -0.36 -5.85 5.25
C MET A 511 -1.28 -5.59 6.45
N PHE A 512 -0.70 -5.55 7.65
CA PHE A 512 -1.44 -5.53 8.92
C PHE A 512 -1.16 -4.26 9.74
N TYR A 513 -2.22 -3.50 10.03
CA TYR A 513 -2.16 -2.20 10.70
C TYR A 513 -2.44 -2.28 12.22
N GLN A 514 -1.95 -1.33 13.02
CA GLN A 514 -2.29 -1.26 14.46
C GLN A 514 -3.75 -0.90 14.73
N THR A 515 -4.48 -0.41 13.73
CA THR A 515 -5.93 -0.13 13.77
C THR A 515 -6.79 -1.40 13.72
N GLY A 516 -6.22 -2.58 13.51
CA GLY A 516 -6.99 -3.81 13.25
C GLY A 516 -7.47 -3.94 11.80
N GLY A 517 -7.01 -3.07 10.91
CA GLY A 517 -7.24 -3.17 9.46
C GLY A 517 -6.20 -4.03 8.74
N ILE A 518 -6.61 -4.63 7.63
CA ILE A 518 -5.79 -5.43 6.72
C ILE A 518 -5.83 -4.76 5.33
N GLU A 519 -4.70 -4.67 4.64
CA GLU A 519 -4.61 -4.41 3.19
C GLU A 519 -4.08 -5.66 2.49
N VAL A 520 -4.66 -6.00 1.34
CA VAL A 520 -4.09 -6.95 0.39
C VAL A 520 -3.81 -6.19 -0.90
N LYS A 521 -2.56 -6.19 -1.35
CA LYS A 521 -2.08 -5.40 -2.48
C LYS A 521 -1.32 -6.26 -3.48
N VAL A 522 -1.61 -6.08 -4.76
CA VAL A 522 -0.94 -6.72 -5.89
C VAL A 522 -0.29 -5.66 -6.78
N SER A 523 0.86 -5.97 -7.37
CA SER A 523 1.50 -5.12 -8.39
C SER A 523 2.12 -5.99 -9.47
N ALA A 524 1.94 -5.62 -10.74
CA ALA A 524 2.55 -6.30 -11.87
C ALA A 524 3.90 -5.67 -12.24
N SER A 525 4.84 -6.54 -12.60
CA SER A 525 6.16 -6.26 -13.18
C SER A 525 6.46 -7.41 -14.16
N GLY A 526 7.60 -7.39 -14.83
CA GLY A 526 8.01 -8.48 -15.74
C GLY A 526 7.91 -8.09 -17.21
N VAL A 527 8.00 -9.06 -18.10
CA VAL A 527 8.21 -8.86 -19.54
C VAL A 527 6.87 -9.00 -20.27
N ILE A 528 6.41 -7.95 -20.96
CA ILE A 528 5.22 -8.02 -21.80
C ILE A 528 5.35 -9.07 -22.92
N ILE A 529 4.22 -9.66 -23.33
CA ILE A 529 4.14 -10.39 -24.60
C ILE A 529 4.00 -9.36 -25.73
N ALA A 530 4.94 -9.40 -26.67
CA ALA A 530 4.95 -8.54 -27.84
C ALA A 530 4.81 -9.36 -29.14
N THR A 531 4.45 -8.70 -30.24
CA THR A 531 4.25 -9.33 -31.55
C THR A 531 4.88 -8.52 -32.67
N TYR A 532 5.04 -9.13 -33.84
CA TYR A 532 5.63 -8.49 -35.02
C TYR A 532 4.64 -7.59 -35.79
N HIS A 533 5.14 -6.46 -36.30
CA HIS A 533 4.44 -5.44 -37.09
C HIS A 533 3.46 -5.96 -38.17
N GLY A 534 2.30 -5.30 -38.27
CA GLY A 534 1.43 -5.31 -39.47
C GLY A 534 -0.07 -5.21 -39.17
N GLY A 535 -0.71 -4.09 -39.54
CA GLY A 535 -2.17 -3.95 -39.53
C GLY A 535 -2.87 -3.94 -38.17
N GLN A 536 -2.14 -3.75 -37.06
CA GLN A 536 -2.61 -4.07 -35.72
C GLN A 536 -3.34 -2.96 -34.93
N ASN A 537 -3.53 -1.77 -35.49
CA ASN A 537 -4.40 -0.74 -34.87
C ASN A 537 -5.86 -1.27 -34.91
N PRO A 538 -6.57 -1.46 -33.78
CA PRO A 538 -6.45 -0.75 -32.50
C PRO A 538 -5.87 -1.54 -31.30
N TYR A 539 -5.20 -2.67 -31.51
CA TYR A 539 -4.76 -3.59 -30.46
C TYR A 539 -3.36 -3.31 -29.85
N SER A 540 -2.56 -2.43 -30.46
CA SER A 540 -1.15 -2.24 -30.03
C SER A 540 -0.51 -0.94 -30.52
N PHE A 541 0.55 -0.51 -29.82
CA PHE A 541 1.49 0.51 -30.26
C PHE A 541 2.82 -0.10 -30.72
N GLU A 542 3.52 0.54 -31.66
CA GLU A 542 4.91 0.18 -31.99
C GLU A 542 5.87 0.75 -30.93
N ILE A 543 6.44 -0.16 -30.15
CA ILE A 543 7.25 0.14 -28.96
C ILE A 543 8.76 0.00 -29.22
N SER A 544 9.15 -0.82 -30.20
CA SER A 544 10.51 -0.88 -30.75
C SER A 544 10.41 -1.24 -32.24
N GLU A 545 11.50 -1.15 -33.00
CA GLU A 545 11.47 -1.39 -34.45
C GLU A 545 10.86 -2.77 -34.81
N ASN A 546 9.73 -2.75 -35.51
CA ASN A 546 8.87 -3.89 -35.86
C ASN A 546 8.19 -4.62 -34.69
N LEU A 547 8.22 -4.06 -33.48
CA LEU A 547 7.74 -4.69 -32.24
C LEU A 547 6.51 -3.96 -31.68
N MET A 548 5.40 -4.68 -31.64
CA MET A 548 4.11 -4.20 -31.17
C MET A 548 3.81 -4.71 -29.75
N GLY A 549 3.42 -3.84 -28.83
CA GLY A 549 2.97 -4.22 -27.49
C GLY A 549 1.47 -4.54 -27.47
N LEU A 550 1.09 -5.78 -27.18
CA LEU A 550 -0.31 -6.23 -27.23
C LEU A 550 -1.14 -5.74 -26.04
N ILE A 551 -2.33 -5.19 -26.30
CA ILE A 551 -3.31 -4.85 -25.27
C ILE A 551 -3.78 -6.11 -24.50
N HIS A 552 -3.94 -5.97 -23.19
CA HIS A 552 -4.47 -7.01 -22.32
C HIS A 552 -5.13 -6.45 -21.06
N GLN A 553 -5.84 -7.33 -20.35
CA GLN A 553 -6.42 -7.07 -19.04
C GLN A 553 -5.81 -8.03 -18.03
N HIS A 554 -5.25 -7.49 -16.94
CA HIS A 554 -4.90 -8.26 -15.76
C HIS A 554 -6.09 -8.30 -14.81
N LEU A 555 -6.40 -9.49 -14.27
CA LEU A 555 -7.38 -9.68 -13.20
C LEU A 555 -6.79 -10.58 -12.11
N TYR A 556 -7.11 -10.26 -10.86
CA TYR A 556 -6.65 -10.94 -9.66
C TYR A 556 -7.86 -11.28 -8.79
N HIS A 557 -8.02 -12.54 -8.38
CA HIS A 557 -9.16 -12.97 -7.59
C HIS A 557 -8.76 -13.54 -6.22
N PHE A 558 -9.48 -13.13 -5.18
CA PHE A 558 -9.20 -13.48 -3.78
C PHE A 558 -10.44 -13.99 -3.06
N LYS A 559 -10.24 -15.04 -2.25
CA LYS A 559 -11.20 -15.56 -1.28
C LYS A 559 -10.91 -14.97 0.09
N VAL A 560 -11.95 -14.47 0.76
CA VAL A 560 -11.89 -13.83 2.08
C VAL A 560 -13.04 -14.40 2.93
N ASP A 561 -12.75 -15.49 3.63
CA ASP A 561 -13.67 -16.26 4.48
C ASP A 561 -13.75 -15.57 5.86
N MET A 562 -14.88 -14.93 6.20
CA MET A 562 -14.98 -13.93 7.27
C MET A 562 -15.75 -14.45 8.50
N ASP A 563 -15.11 -14.41 9.67
CA ASP A 563 -15.66 -14.85 10.95
C ASP A 563 -15.78 -13.63 11.90
N ILE A 564 -16.63 -12.64 11.55
CA ILE A 564 -16.79 -11.46 12.41
C ILE A 564 -17.49 -11.86 13.71
N LYS A 565 -16.71 -11.94 14.80
CA LYS A 565 -17.18 -12.37 16.13
C LYS A 565 -17.80 -13.78 16.15
N GLY A 566 -17.40 -14.65 15.24
CA GLY A 566 -18.00 -15.95 15.00
C GLY A 566 -18.58 -16.04 13.59
N ARG A 567 -19.19 -17.19 13.27
CA ARG A 567 -19.65 -17.52 11.92
C ARG A 567 -20.90 -16.75 11.47
N ASN A 568 -21.88 -16.54 12.36
CA ASN A 568 -23.16 -15.92 12.03
C ASN A 568 -22.96 -14.47 11.56
N ASN A 569 -22.91 -14.25 10.25
CA ASN A 569 -22.55 -12.99 9.63
C ASN A 569 -23.58 -12.62 8.54
N ARG A 570 -23.74 -11.33 8.29
CA ARG A 570 -24.64 -10.78 7.27
C ARG A 570 -23.96 -9.67 6.49
N PHE A 571 -24.37 -9.51 5.23
CA PHE A 571 -23.86 -8.46 4.34
C PHE A 571 -24.87 -7.31 4.19
N GLU A 572 -24.45 -6.09 4.46
CA GLU A 572 -25.23 -4.87 4.24
C GLU A 572 -24.50 -3.91 3.29
N THR A 573 -25.25 -3.22 2.43
CA THR A 573 -24.77 -1.98 1.82
C THR A 573 -25.27 -0.77 2.60
N LEU A 574 -24.40 0.24 2.78
CA LEU A 574 -24.80 1.59 3.15
C LEU A 574 -24.84 2.40 1.86
N ASP A 575 -26.02 2.48 1.24
CA ASP A 575 -26.25 3.25 0.02
C ASP A 575 -26.26 4.74 0.39
N ILE A 576 -25.41 5.56 -0.26
CA ILE A 576 -25.38 7.00 -0.02
C ILE A 576 -26.41 7.68 -0.93
N GLU A 577 -27.33 8.41 -0.32
CA GLU A 577 -28.52 8.96 -0.98
C GLU A 577 -28.64 10.47 -0.71
N ASN A 578 -29.07 11.24 -1.72
CA ASN A 578 -29.40 12.65 -1.55
C ASN A 578 -30.71 12.78 -0.77
N ASP A 579 -30.66 13.54 0.33
CA ASP A 579 -31.77 13.86 1.20
C ASP A 579 -32.19 15.34 1.00
N VAL A 580 -33.50 15.58 0.91
CA VAL A 580 -34.05 16.91 0.56
C VAL A 580 -34.98 17.38 1.68
N VAL A 581 -34.52 18.36 2.45
CA VAL A 581 -35.26 18.94 3.58
C VAL A 581 -35.65 20.39 3.32
N ALA A 582 -36.67 20.89 4.02
CA ALA A 582 -37.03 22.31 3.95
C ALA A 582 -36.00 23.18 4.69
N SER A 583 -35.68 24.35 4.14
CA SER A 583 -34.79 25.31 4.79
C SER A 583 -35.49 26.00 5.97
N ASN A 584 -34.81 26.02 7.12
CA ASN A 584 -35.27 26.72 8.32
C ASN A 584 -35.03 28.25 8.22
N GLU A 585 -34.19 28.65 7.27
CA GLU A 585 -33.66 30.00 7.03
C GLU A 585 -34.44 30.74 5.94
N LYS A 586 -34.88 30.04 4.89
CA LYS A 586 -35.52 30.57 3.69
C LYS A 586 -36.84 29.84 3.40
N PRO A 587 -38.01 30.53 3.50
CA PRO A 587 -39.28 29.96 3.06
C PRO A 587 -39.23 29.40 1.65
N ASN A 588 -39.99 28.32 1.41
CA ASN A 588 -40.12 27.60 0.14
C ASN A 588 -38.80 27.09 -0.49
N SER A 589 -37.67 27.17 0.21
CA SER A 589 -36.37 26.71 -0.25
C SER A 589 -36.04 25.31 0.26
N LYS A 590 -35.33 24.53 -0.56
CA LYS A 590 -34.89 23.17 -0.23
C LYS A 590 -33.39 23.16 0.09
N ILE A 591 -32.99 22.38 1.09
CA ILE A 591 -31.61 22.02 1.37
C ILE A 591 -31.36 20.62 0.83
N HIS A 592 -30.28 20.46 0.08
CA HIS A 592 -29.74 19.17 -0.33
C HIS A 592 -28.62 18.78 0.62
N GLN A 593 -28.74 17.60 1.23
CA GLN A 593 -27.76 16.97 2.10
C GLN A 593 -27.61 15.49 1.74
N ILE A 594 -26.72 14.74 2.40
CA ILE A 594 -26.59 13.29 2.20
C ILE A 594 -27.04 12.50 3.44
N LYS A 595 -27.62 11.33 3.18
CA LYS A 595 -27.89 10.28 4.18
C LYS A 595 -27.33 8.95 3.70
N PHE A 596 -27.36 7.94 4.57
CA PHE A 596 -27.15 6.55 4.18
C PHE A 596 -28.40 5.73 4.46
N ALA A 597 -28.73 4.80 3.54
CA ALA A 597 -29.74 3.79 3.75
C ALA A 597 -29.06 2.42 3.97
N ARG A 598 -29.33 1.78 5.11
CA ARG A 598 -28.93 0.37 5.34
C ARG A 598 -29.79 -0.54 4.48
N LYS A 599 -29.17 -1.35 3.63
CA LYS A 599 -29.84 -2.33 2.78
C LYS A 599 -29.14 -3.68 2.92
N LEU A 600 -29.64 -4.50 3.85
CA LEU A 600 -29.33 -5.92 3.97
C LEU A 600 -29.45 -6.60 2.59
N LYS A 601 -28.53 -7.51 2.28
CA LYS A 601 -28.66 -8.44 1.15
C LYS A 601 -29.07 -9.78 1.72
N ALA A 602 -30.24 -10.25 1.32
CA ALA A 602 -30.78 -11.50 1.82
C ALA A 602 -30.10 -12.72 1.19
N THR A 603 -29.77 -12.61 -0.10
CA THR A 603 -29.27 -13.73 -0.92
C THR A 603 -28.02 -13.37 -1.72
N GLU A 604 -27.38 -14.38 -2.30
CA GLU A 604 -26.10 -14.28 -3.01
C GLU A 604 -26.19 -13.39 -4.26
N LYS A 605 -27.26 -13.49 -5.07
CA LYS A 605 -27.49 -12.60 -6.22
C LYS A 605 -27.69 -11.14 -5.81
N GLN A 606 -28.23 -10.87 -4.61
CA GLN A 606 -28.33 -9.51 -4.07
C GLN A 606 -26.98 -8.96 -3.59
N ALA A 607 -26.03 -9.82 -3.26
CA ALA A 607 -24.70 -9.48 -2.75
C ALA A 607 -23.59 -9.51 -3.80
N ALA A 608 -23.88 -10.00 -5.01
CA ALA A 608 -23.02 -9.99 -6.19
C ALA A 608 -22.80 -8.55 -6.73
N TYR A 609 -21.98 -7.77 -6.03
CA TYR A 609 -21.82 -6.33 -6.22
C TYR A 609 -20.99 -5.95 -7.45
N LYS A 610 -21.62 -5.16 -8.31
CA LYS A 610 -21.01 -4.46 -9.44
C LYS A 610 -20.92 -2.95 -9.12
N HIS A 611 -19.73 -2.37 -9.23
CA HIS A 611 -19.49 -0.98 -8.85
C HIS A 611 -20.20 0.01 -9.79
N ASN A 612 -20.89 1.00 -9.22
CA ASN A 612 -21.54 2.07 -9.96
C ASN A 612 -21.27 3.43 -9.30
N PHE A 613 -20.57 4.32 -9.99
CA PHE A 613 -20.24 5.67 -9.50
C PHE A 613 -21.48 6.53 -9.25
N GLN A 614 -22.57 6.31 -9.99
CA GLN A 614 -23.85 7.01 -9.83
C GLN A 614 -24.70 6.47 -8.65
N GLN A 615 -24.28 5.37 -8.02
CA GLN A 615 -24.91 4.82 -6.82
C GLN A 615 -23.83 4.41 -5.79
N PRO A 616 -23.12 5.36 -5.16
CA PRO A 616 -22.03 5.06 -4.26
C PRO A 616 -22.50 4.34 -2.98
N LYS A 617 -21.83 3.24 -2.62
CA LYS A 617 -22.19 2.38 -1.46
C LYS A 617 -20.96 2.02 -0.64
N LEU A 618 -21.14 1.83 0.66
CA LEU A 618 -20.14 1.17 1.52
C LEU A 618 -20.57 -0.29 1.71
N LEU A 619 -19.63 -1.23 1.54
CA LEU A 619 -19.86 -2.67 1.65
C LEU A 619 -19.44 -3.14 3.05
N VAL A 620 -20.35 -3.74 3.83
CA VAL A 620 -20.08 -4.11 5.23
C VAL A 620 -20.54 -5.54 5.52
N ILE A 621 -19.64 -6.37 6.04
CA ILE A 621 -19.99 -7.62 6.72
C ILE A 621 -20.11 -7.31 8.21
N SER A 622 -21.16 -7.78 8.87
CA SER A 622 -21.33 -7.61 10.32
C SER A 622 -22.02 -8.80 10.98
N ASN A 623 -21.84 -8.92 12.29
CA ASN A 623 -22.55 -9.87 13.13
C ASN A 623 -23.70 -9.12 13.84
N ASN A 624 -24.92 -9.64 13.75
CA ASN A 624 -26.12 -8.99 14.30
C ASN A 624 -26.52 -9.50 15.70
N ASP A 625 -26.05 -10.69 16.09
CA ASP A 625 -26.29 -11.29 17.40
C ASP A 625 -25.66 -10.46 18.53
N ILE A 626 -24.61 -9.70 18.20
CA ILE A 626 -23.90 -8.80 19.11
C ILE A 626 -24.27 -7.35 18.82
N LYS A 627 -24.59 -6.61 19.89
CA LYS A 627 -24.80 -5.16 19.87
C LYS A 627 -23.84 -4.48 20.85
N ASP A 628 -23.31 -3.32 20.47
CA ASP A 628 -22.71 -2.42 21.45
C ASP A 628 -23.79 -1.73 22.31
N ARG A 629 -23.36 -1.00 23.35
CA ARG A 629 -24.26 -0.23 24.24
C ARG A 629 -25.05 0.89 23.55
N PHE A 630 -24.85 1.12 22.26
CA PHE A 630 -25.52 2.12 21.43
C PHE A 630 -26.40 1.47 20.33
N GLY A 631 -26.46 0.14 20.27
CA GLY A 631 -27.23 -0.63 19.27
C GLY A 631 -26.51 -0.91 17.96
N ASN A 632 -25.21 -0.56 17.83
CA ASN A 632 -24.43 -0.86 16.63
C ASN A 632 -24.06 -2.35 16.55
N THR A 633 -24.01 -2.89 15.33
CA THR A 633 -23.39 -4.20 15.05
C THR A 633 -21.88 -4.08 14.86
N PRO A 634 -21.06 -4.99 15.42
CA PRO A 634 -19.65 -5.08 15.08
C PRO A 634 -19.48 -5.65 13.66
N GLY A 635 -18.69 -4.97 12.83
CA GLY A 635 -18.49 -5.33 11.43
C GLY A 635 -17.11 -5.01 10.89
N TYR A 636 -16.87 -5.41 9.64
CA TYR A 636 -15.74 -5.00 8.83
C TYR A 636 -16.24 -4.49 7.48
N ARG A 637 -15.78 -3.30 7.10
CA ARG A 637 -16.00 -2.71 5.78
C ARG A 637 -15.00 -3.29 4.78
N ILE A 638 -15.49 -3.72 3.62
CA ILE A 638 -14.67 -4.00 2.45
C ILE A 638 -14.51 -2.70 1.65
N LEU A 639 -13.27 -2.36 1.30
CA LEU A 639 -12.93 -1.24 0.43
C LEU A 639 -11.98 -1.75 -0.66
N ASN A 640 -12.54 -2.11 -1.81
CA ASN A 640 -11.78 -2.44 -3.01
C ASN A 640 -11.42 -1.13 -3.74
N THR A 641 -10.13 -0.88 -3.96
CA THR A 641 -9.60 0.26 -4.72
C THR A 641 -9.06 -0.13 -6.10
N GLY A 642 -8.87 -1.42 -6.38
CA GLY A 642 -8.42 -1.95 -7.67
C GLY A 642 -9.55 -2.22 -8.65
N LEU A 643 -10.46 -1.26 -8.82
CA LEU A 643 -11.73 -1.43 -9.51
C LEU A 643 -11.56 -1.45 -11.04
N THR A 644 -11.75 -2.62 -11.64
CA THR A 644 -11.86 -2.82 -13.10
C THR A 644 -13.14 -3.60 -13.44
N HIS A 645 -13.48 -3.69 -14.72
CA HIS A 645 -14.64 -4.42 -15.25
C HIS A 645 -14.19 -5.31 -16.41
N ASN A 646 -14.55 -6.58 -16.41
CA ASN A 646 -14.38 -7.44 -17.59
C ASN A 646 -15.44 -7.07 -18.64
N ILE A 647 -15.00 -6.53 -19.78
CA ILE A 647 -15.87 -6.12 -20.91
C ILE A 647 -16.42 -7.29 -21.75
N ARG A 648 -16.03 -8.54 -21.46
CA ARG A 648 -16.49 -9.71 -22.22
C ARG A 648 -17.94 -10.02 -21.85
N PRO A 649 -18.82 -10.38 -22.82
CA PRO A 649 -20.20 -10.74 -22.51
C PRO A 649 -20.26 -11.94 -21.55
N PRO A 650 -20.97 -11.85 -20.41
CA PRO A 650 -21.13 -12.96 -19.49
C PRO A 650 -21.78 -14.17 -20.17
N GLY A 651 -21.29 -15.37 -19.84
CA GLY A 651 -21.75 -16.64 -20.40
C GLY A 651 -21.14 -17.00 -21.76
N THR A 652 -20.13 -16.28 -22.26
CA THR A 652 -19.59 -16.49 -23.63
C THR A 652 -18.13 -16.93 -23.66
N GLY A 653 -17.88 -18.08 -24.31
CA GLY A 653 -16.54 -18.62 -24.53
C GLY A 653 -15.69 -18.70 -23.25
N ASN A 654 -14.47 -18.18 -23.31
CA ASN A 654 -13.50 -18.22 -22.21
C ASN A 654 -13.94 -17.47 -20.93
N GLU A 655 -15.00 -16.65 -20.99
CA GLU A 655 -15.52 -15.93 -19.82
C GLU A 655 -16.08 -16.88 -18.75
N LEU A 656 -16.70 -18.01 -19.16
CA LEU A 656 -17.31 -18.98 -18.23
C LEU A 656 -16.31 -19.44 -17.15
N GLY A 657 -15.05 -19.67 -17.54
CA GLY A 657 -13.93 -20.02 -16.67
C GLY A 657 -13.36 -18.88 -15.80
N ILE A 658 -13.75 -17.64 -16.05
CA ILE A 658 -13.46 -16.47 -15.19
C ILE A 658 -14.73 -15.74 -14.75
N SER A 659 -15.84 -16.46 -14.55
CA SER A 659 -17.15 -15.86 -14.25
C SER A 659 -17.19 -15.00 -12.95
N TRP A 660 -16.22 -15.19 -12.07
CA TRP A 660 -15.92 -14.31 -10.92
C TRP A 660 -15.51 -12.87 -11.31
N SER A 661 -15.02 -12.66 -12.53
CA SER A 661 -14.54 -11.35 -13.04
C SER A 661 -15.66 -10.33 -13.30
N ASN A 662 -16.92 -10.79 -13.29
CA ASN A 662 -18.10 -9.95 -13.44
C ASN A 662 -18.41 -9.07 -12.22
N TYR A 663 -17.78 -9.35 -11.07
CA TYR A 663 -18.12 -8.78 -9.77
C TYR A 663 -16.84 -8.25 -9.10
N GLN A 664 -16.85 -7.01 -8.60
CA GLN A 664 -15.72 -6.48 -7.84
C GLN A 664 -15.73 -6.97 -6.38
N VAL A 665 -16.90 -7.33 -5.86
CA VAL A 665 -17.10 -8.15 -4.66
C VAL A 665 -18.34 -9.02 -4.90
N ALA A 666 -18.28 -10.32 -4.63
CA ALA A 666 -19.46 -11.17 -4.44
C ALA A 666 -19.43 -11.80 -3.05
N ILE A 667 -20.59 -12.09 -2.47
CA ILE A 667 -20.70 -12.80 -1.18
C ILE A 667 -21.45 -14.10 -1.42
N THR A 668 -20.88 -15.22 -1.00
CA THR A 668 -21.54 -16.54 -1.02
C THR A 668 -21.55 -17.14 0.38
N LYS A 669 -22.43 -18.10 0.61
CA LYS A 669 -22.48 -18.91 1.84
C LYS A 669 -21.29 -19.88 1.86
N ARG A 670 -20.71 -20.14 3.03
CA ARG A 670 -19.45 -20.90 3.15
C ARG A 670 -19.63 -22.42 3.04
N LYS A 671 -19.71 -22.95 1.81
CA LYS A 671 -19.83 -24.40 1.52
C LYS A 671 -18.44 -25.07 1.47
N GLU A 672 -18.28 -26.30 1.99
CA GLU A 672 -17.03 -27.08 1.82
C GLU A 672 -16.82 -27.56 0.37
N SER A 673 -17.92 -27.68 -0.39
CA SER A 673 -17.93 -27.98 -1.82
C SER A 673 -17.45 -26.82 -2.70
N GLU A 674 -17.27 -25.63 -2.13
CA GLU A 674 -16.76 -24.42 -2.79
C GLU A 674 -15.37 -24.03 -2.23
N PRO A 675 -14.36 -24.94 -2.22
CA PRO A 675 -13.09 -24.65 -1.57
C PRO A 675 -12.31 -23.56 -2.31
N VAL A 676 -12.48 -23.45 -3.63
CA VAL A 676 -11.74 -22.58 -4.56
C VAL A 676 -12.63 -22.13 -5.73
N SER A 677 -12.26 -21.03 -6.41
CA SER A 677 -13.05 -20.44 -7.52
C SER A 677 -12.41 -20.58 -8.92
N SER A 678 -11.34 -21.36 -9.06
CA SER A 678 -10.68 -21.69 -10.35
C SER A 678 -10.11 -23.11 -10.32
N SER A 679 -9.41 -23.55 -11.37
CA SER A 679 -8.91 -24.92 -11.55
C SER A 679 -7.65 -25.02 -12.42
N ILE A 680 -6.83 -26.07 -12.26
CA ILE A 680 -5.68 -26.29 -13.18
C ILE A 680 -6.10 -26.67 -14.59
N TYR A 681 -7.28 -27.29 -14.71
CA TYR A 681 -7.92 -27.69 -15.97
C TYR A 681 -8.54 -26.49 -16.72
N GLN A 682 -8.57 -25.31 -16.09
CA GLN A 682 -9.40 -24.18 -16.48
C GLN A 682 -8.96 -23.52 -17.80
N HIS A 683 -7.69 -23.59 -18.15
CA HIS A 683 -7.16 -23.07 -19.42
C HIS A 683 -7.45 -23.97 -20.62
N THR A 684 -7.55 -25.29 -20.41
CA THR A 684 -7.63 -26.28 -21.49
C THR A 684 -9.07 -26.51 -21.97
N ASN A 685 -10.08 -26.28 -21.10
CA ASN A 685 -11.48 -26.21 -21.52
C ASN A 685 -12.29 -25.15 -20.73
N PRO A 686 -12.07 -23.84 -20.97
CA PRO A 686 -12.77 -22.78 -20.26
C PRO A 686 -14.25 -22.62 -20.58
N GLU A 687 -14.75 -23.24 -21.67
CA GLU A 687 -16.17 -23.23 -22.03
C GLU A 687 -16.99 -24.28 -21.25
N GLN A 688 -16.34 -25.32 -20.73
CA GLN A 688 -16.94 -26.30 -19.81
C GLN A 688 -16.04 -26.46 -18.58
N PRO A 689 -15.96 -25.40 -17.73
CA PRO A 689 -15.08 -25.34 -16.58
C PRO A 689 -15.36 -26.44 -15.55
N ILE A 690 -14.30 -26.96 -14.94
CA ILE A 690 -14.40 -27.87 -13.77
C ILE A 690 -14.84 -27.12 -12.49
N VAL A 691 -14.70 -25.79 -12.48
CA VAL A 691 -15.18 -24.89 -11.42
C VAL A 691 -15.76 -23.63 -12.07
N ARG A 692 -17.09 -23.52 -12.16
CA ARG A 692 -17.76 -22.30 -12.67
C ARG A 692 -18.18 -21.44 -11.48
N PHE A 693 -17.50 -20.33 -11.23
CA PHE A 693 -17.82 -19.50 -10.05
C PHE A 693 -19.27 -18.99 -10.02
N GLN A 694 -19.89 -18.79 -11.19
CA GLN A 694 -21.31 -18.42 -11.27
C GLN A 694 -22.24 -19.46 -10.60
N ASP A 695 -21.83 -20.73 -10.47
CA ASP A 695 -22.59 -21.77 -9.75
C ASP A 695 -22.74 -21.45 -8.26
N PHE A 696 -21.81 -20.69 -7.67
CA PHE A 696 -21.84 -20.30 -6.24
C PHE A 696 -22.76 -19.08 -5.98
N ILE A 697 -23.45 -18.61 -7.02
CA ILE A 697 -24.35 -17.45 -7.01
C ILE A 697 -25.71 -17.84 -7.61
N ASP A 698 -25.74 -18.77 -8.58
CA ASP A 698 -26.96 -19.18 -9.28
C ASP A 698 -27.95 -19.93 -8.39
N ASP A 699 -27.51 -20.60 -7.31
CA ASP A 699 -28.38 -21.22 -6.31
C ASP A 699 -29.01 -20.23 -5.31
N ASP A 700 -28.43 -19.03 -5.18
CA ASP A 700 -29.01 -17.84 -4.52
C ASP A 700 -29.45 -18.08 -3.06
N GLU A 701 -28.60 -18.78 -2.30
CA GLU A 701 -28.89 -19.13 -0.92
C GLU A 701 -29.08 -17.89 -0.02
N ASN A 702 -29.85 -18.05 1.05
CA ASN A 702 -29.91 -17.05 2.11
C ASN A 702 -28.53 -16.90 2.79
N ILE A 703 -27.99 -15.68 2.79
CA ILE A 703 -26.73 -15.29 3.45
C ILE A 703 -26.96 -14.45 4.72
N VAL A 704 -28.20 -14.34 5.20
CA VAL A 704 -28.50 -13.64 6.46
C VAL A 704 -28.09 -14.49 7.65
N ASP A 705 -27.18 -13.96 8.46
CA ASP A 705 -26.62 -14.56 9.69
C ASP A 705 -26.01 -15.95 9.48
N GLN A 706 -25.45 -16.18 8.29
CA GLN A 706 -24.75 -17.42 7.92
C GLN A 706 -23.23 -17.26 8.01
N ASP A 707 -22.53 -18.39 7.95
CA ASP A 707 -21.10 -18.42 7.60
C ASP A 707 -20.95 -18.00 6.13
N ILE A 708 -20.17 -16.94 5.84
CA ILE A 708 -20.10 -16.30 4.52
C ILE A 708 -18.67 -15.97 4.05
N VAL A 709 -18.48 -16.05 2.74
CA VAL A 709 -17.21 -15.78 2.05
C VAL A 709 -17.38 -14.55 1.15
N ALA A 710 -16.46 -13.59 1.28
CA ALA A 710 -16.30 -12.51 0.32
C ALA A 710 -15.28 -12.90 -0.76
N TRP A 711 -15.69 -12.81 -2.01
CA TRP A 711 -14.89 -13.08 -3.20
C TRP A 711 -14.59 -11.74 -3.88
N ILE A 712 -13.32 -11.34 -3.94
CA ILE A 712 -12.90 -9.99 -4.32
C ILE A 712 -12.06 -10.03 -5.59
N THR A 713 -12.50 -9.29 -6.61
CA THR A 713 -11.77 -9.14 -7.88
C THR A 713 -11.12 -7.76 -7.98
N MET A 714 -9.85 -7.73 -8.36
CA MET A 714 -9.11 -6.52 -8.72
C MET A 714 -8.50 -6.65 -10.11
N GLY A 715 -8.05 -5.55 -10.71
CA GLY A 715 -7.27 -5.61 -11.95
C GLY A 715 -7.12 -4.28 -12.67
N PHE A 716 -6.54 -4.30 -13.86
CA PHE A 716 -6.39 -3.13 -14.72
C PHE A 716 -6.22 -3.51 -16.20
N TYR A 717 -6.41 -2.53 -17.09
CA TYR A 717 -6.08 -2.65 -18.51
C TYR A 717 -4.66 -2.17 -18.76
N HIS A 718 -3.87 -2.94 -19.49
CA HIS A 718 -2.52 -2.59 -19.90
C HIS A 718 -2.47 -2.48 -21.42
N ILE A 719 -2.16 -1.29 -21.92
CA ILE A 719 -1.77 -1.02 -23.30
C ILE A 719 -0.27 -0.72 -23.24
N PRO A 720 0.62 -1.65 -23.61
CA PRO A 720 2.04 -1.46 -23.37
C PRO A 720 2.65 -0.32 -24.19
N THR A 721 3.57 0.42 -23.58
CA THR A 721 4.26 1.57 -24.19
C THR A 721 5.77 1.34 -24.28
N LYS A 722 6.53 2.37 -24.69
CA LYS A 722 7.99 2.29 -24.82
C LYS A 722 8.67 2.19 -23.45
N GLU A 723 7.96 2.61 -22.41
CA GLU A 723 8.35 2.62 -20.99
C GLU A 723 8.14 1.25 -20.31
N ASP A 724 7.53 0.28 -21.01
CA ASP A 724 7.49 -1.14 -20.63
C ASP A 724 8.72 -1.93 -21.15
N LEU A 725 9.68 -1.28 -21.81
CA LEU A 725 10.88 -1.94 -22.37
C LEU A 725 12.11 -1.75 -21.46
N PRO A 726 12.74 -2.84 -20.96
CA PRO A 726 12.54 -4.25 -21.33
C PRO A 726 11.54 -4.97 -20.40
N MET A 727 10.98 -4.25 -19.43
CA MET A 727 10.19 -4.78 -18.33
C MET A 727 9.20 -3.71 -17.84
N THR A 728 7.95 -4.11 -17.62
CA THR A 728 6.89 -3.29 -17.00
C THR A 728 7.28 -2.85 -15.59
N HIS A 729 6.93 -1.60 -15.27
CA HIS A 729 7.27 -0.97 -14.00
C HIS A 729 6.07 -0.95 -13.03
N THR A 730 6.34 -1.10 -11.73
CA THR A 730 5.27 -1.20 -10.71
C THR A 730 4.46 0.06 -10.41
N PRO A 731 4.97 1.31 -10.60
CA PRO A 731 4.12 2.50 -10.54
C PRO A 731 3.00 2.44 -11.58
N GLY A 732 1.74 2.56 -11.14
CA GLY A 732 0.56 2.47 -12.03
C GLY A 732 -0.08 1.08 -12.11
N THR A 733 0.66 -0.01 -11.87
CA THR A 733 0.10 -1.38 -11.87
C THR A 733 -0.45 -1.84 -10.52
N VAL A 734 -0.33 -0.99 -9.49
CA VAL A 734 -0.68 -1.28 -8.09
C VAL A 734 -2.20 -1.31 -7.88
N GLN A 735 -2.72 -2.46 -7.43
CA GLN A 735 -4.12 -2.65 -7.05
C GLN A 735 -4.21 -3.11 -5.59
N SER A 736 -5.16 -2.63 -4.80
CA SER A 736 -5.40 -3.18 -3.44
C SER A 736 -6.85 -3.14 -2.99
N PHE A 737 -7.17 -3.99 -1.99
CA PHE A 737 -8.37 -3.92 -1.19
C PHE A 737 -8.03 -3.88 0.31
N PHE A 738 -8.92 -3.28 1.09
CA PHE A 738 -8.81 -3.16 2.54
C PHE A 738 -9.99 -3.82 3.24
N LEU A 739 -9.70 -4.48 4.36
CA LEU A 739 -10.66 -4.94 5.36
C LEU A 739 -10.51 -4.04 6.58
N LEU A 740 -11.49 -3.16 6.83
CA LEU A 740 -11.40 -2.09 7.84
C LEU A 740 -12.44 -2.31 8.95
N PRO A 741 -12.07 -2.24 10.25
CA PRO A 741 -13.04 -2.39 11.33
C PRO A 741 -14.13 -1.31 11.26
N PHE A 742 -15.38 -1.72 11.40
CA PHE A 742 -16.58 -0.88 11.36
C PHE A 742 -17.41 -1.16 12.61
N ASN A 743 -17.39 -0.26 13.59
CA ASN A 743 -18.02 -0.41 14.92
C ASN A 743 -17.62 -1.69 15.71
N TYR A 744 -16.55 -2.39 15.31
CA TYR A 744 -16.07 -3.64 15.94
C TYR A 744 -15.36 -3.43 17.30
N PHE A 745 -14.92 -2.20 17.59
CA PHE A 745 -14.25 -1.82 18.85
C PHE A 745 -14.89 -0.54 19.41
N ASP A 746 -14.95 -0.38 20.74
CA ASP A 746 -15.44 0.84 21.41
C ASP A 746 -14.68 2.12 21.03
N GLU A 747 -13.44 1.97 20.56
CA GLU A 747 -12.59 3.04 20.07
C GLU A 747 -11.49 2.51 19.13
N ASN A 748 -10.75 3.42 18.49
CA ASN A 748 -9.60 3.08 17.66
C ASN A 748 -8.57 2.23 18.47
N PRO A 749 -8.33 0.96 18.12
CA PRO A 749 -7.54 0.06 18.96
C PRO A 749 -6.04 0.41 18.99
N ALA A 750 -5.57 1.30 18.11
CA ALA A 750 -4.20 1.84 18.15
C ALA A 750 -3.99 2.83 19.30
N MET A 751 -5.03 3.27 20.01
CA MET A 751 -4.92 4.16 21.19
C MET A 751 -4.17 3.55 22.37
N SER A 752 -3.88 2.24 22.36
CA SER A 752 -3.01 1.57 23.33
C SER A 752 -1.52 1.50 22.92
N SER A 753 -1.18 1.94 21.71
CA SER A 753 0.18 1.95 21.21
C SER A 753 1.10 2.84 22.06
N ARG A 754 2.32 2.38 22.32
CA ARG A 754 3.38 3.21 22.91
C ARG A 754 4.16 4.02 21.87
N ASN A 755 3.92 3.81 20.57
CA ASN A 755 4.63 4.51 19.49
C ASN A 755 3.96 5.83 19.06
N ALA A 756 2.93 6.28 19.77
CA ALA A 756 2.41 7.64 19.68
C ALA A 756 3.30 8.65 20.43
N ILE A 757 3.20 9.93 20.05
CA ILE A 757 3.85 11.07 20.71
C ILE A 757 2.78 12.13 20.95
N ARG A 758 2.79 12.72 22.16
CA ARG A 758 1.94 13.88 22.50
C ARG A 758 2.82 15.04 22.95
N ILE A 759 2.45 16.25 22.58
CA ILE A 759 3.13 17.50 22.96
C ILE A 759 2.09 18.48 23.47
N ASP A 760 2.17 18.81 24.76
CA ASP A 760 1.33 19.80 25.43
C ASP A 760 2.18 21.05 25.78
N PRO A 761 1.68 22.28 25.61
CA PRO A 761 2.38 23.48 26.06
C PRO A 761 2.42 23.54 27.59
N ILE A 762 3.50 24.09 28.16
CA ILE A 762 3.65 24.24 29.62
C ILE A 762 3.10 25.59 30.12
N ASP A 763 3.15 26.63 29.28
CA ASP A 763 2.55 27.93 29.58
C ASP A 763 1.49 28.28 28.53
N VAL A 764 0.39 28.88 28.98
CA VAL A 764 -0.80 29.24 28.19
C VAL A 764 -0.81 30.74 27.86
N LYS A 765 -0.05 31.58 28.58
CA LYS A 765 -0.06 33.04 28.46
C LYS A 765 0.85 33.60 27.35
N GLY A 766 0.73 33.07 26.14
CA GLY A 766 1.21 33.72 24.91
C GLY A 766 2.65 33.41 24.47
N GLU A 767 3.63 33.33 25.39
CA GLU A 767 5.03 33.03 25.04
C GLU A 767 5.45 31.60 25.42
N THR A 768 5.18 30.62 24.54
CA THR A 768 5.54 29.21 24.77
C THR A 768 7.05 28.96 24.67
N LYS A 769 7.79 29.24 25.75
CA LYS A 769 9.24 28.95 25.88
C LYS A 769 9.54 27.49 26.26
N SER A 770 8.53 26.69 26.64
CA SER A 770 8.69 25.27 26.96
C SER A 770 7.44 24.42 26.65
N VAL A 771 7.66 23.12 26.40
CA VAL A 771 6.62 22.12 26.07
C VAL A 771 6.89 20.79 26.78
N LYS A 772 5.83 20.08 27.17
CA LYS A 772 5.87 18.73 27.72
C LYS A 772 5.73 17.73 26.57
N VAL A 773 6.67 16.79 26.44
CA VAL A 773 6.68 15.79 25.36
C VAL A 773 6.54 14.38 25.93
N GLU A 774 5.36 13.79 25.77
CA GLU A 774 5.07 12.42 26.18
C GLU A 774 5.42 11.42 25.06
N ARG A 775 6.04 10.30 25.44
CA ARG A 775 6.55 9.24 24.53
C ARG A 775 6.25 7.83 25.02
N TYR A 776 5.43 7.69 26.07
CA TYR A 776 4.92 6.43 26.60
C TYR A 776 6.01 5.38 26.92
N GLY A 777 7.19 5.86 27.34
CA GLY A 777 8.37 5.06 27.65
C GLY A 777 9.28 4.71 26.46
N VAL A 778 8.90 5.02 25.21
CA VAL A 778 9.77 4.79 24.05
C VAL A 778 10.96 5.76 24.11
N ARG A 779 12.17 5.20 24.22
CA ARG A 779 13.41 5.98 24.33
C ARG A 779 13.57 6.93 23.14
N LYS A 780 13.93 8.19 23.43
CA LYS A 780 14.33 9.17 22.40
C LYS A 780 15.45 8.55 21.55
N ALA A 781 15.34 8.68 20.23
CA ALA A 781 16.37 8.18 19.33
C ALA A 781 17.65 9.03 19.47
N ASN A 782 18.60 8.56 20.28
CA ASN A 782 19.97 9.07 20.25
C ASN A 782 20.54 8.81 18.85
N ALA A 783 21.07 9.86 18.21
CA ALA A 783 21.43 9.81 16.81
C ALA A 783 22.51 8.76 16.50
N CYS A 784 22.31 8.01 15.42
CA CYS A 784 23.34 7.23 14.72
C CYS A 784 24.19 6.27 15.57
N SER A 785 23.59 5.50 16.48
CA SER A 785 24.29 4.37 17.14
C SER A 785 24.43 3.14 16.24
N CYS A 786 23.48 2.92 15.32
CA CYS A 786 23.49 1.79 14.40
C CYS A 786 24.11 2.17 13.06
N ILE A 787 25.12 1.40 12.64
CA ILE A 787 25.61 1.37 11.26
C ILE A 787 25.02 0.11 10.61
N PRO A 788 24.32 0.19 9.45
CA PRO A 788 23.91 -1.01 8.72
C PRO A 788 25.16 -1.81 8.30
N PRO A 789 25.12 -3.15 8.30
CA PRO A 789 26.31 -3.97 8.09
C PRO A 789 27.05 -3.58 6.80
N LYS A 790 28.37 -3.36 6.91
CA LYS A 790 29.21 -3.08 5.73
C LYS A 790 29.30 -4.35 4.89
N ASN A 791 28.84 -4.25 3.65
CA ASN A 791 28.95 -5.23 2.58
C ASN A 791 28.43 -6.62 2.96
N TYR A 792 27.22 -6.94 2.52
CA TYR A 792 26.89 -8.34 2.28
C TYR A 792 27.75 -8.79 1.10
N ASN A 793 28.78 -9.61 1.38
CA ASN A 793 29.60 -10.20 0.32
C ASN A 793 28.83 -11.37 -0.28
N ASP A 794 28.33 -11.22 -1.51
CA ASP A 794 27.69 -12.29 -2.23
C ASP A 794 28.66 -13.44 -2.49
N LYS A 795 28.60 -14.44 -1.62
CA LYS A 795 28.84 -15.82 -2.01
C LYS A 795 27.51 -16.33 -2.55
N PRO A 796 27.28 -16.36 -3.88
CA PRO A 796 26.07 -16.98 -4.42
C PRO A 796 25.97 -18.40 -3.86
N SER A 797 24.76 -18.81 -3.48
CA SER A 797 24.54 -20.15 -2.93
C SER A 797 25.04 -21.18 -3.95
N LYS A 798 25.91 -22.10 -3.52
CA LYS A 798 26.45 -23.14 -4.40
C LYS A 798 25.28 -23.90 -5.06
N ARG A 799 25.13 -23.77 -6.38
CA ARG A 799 24.41 -24.77 -7.17
C ARG A 799 25.18 -26.08 -7.01
N ASN A 800 24.52 -27.14 -6.56
CA ASN A 800 25.11 -28.47 -6.54
C ASN A 800 25.12 -29.00 -7.98
N GLY A 801 26.24 -28.83 -8.68
CA GLY A 801 26.47 -29.33 -10.03
C GLY A 801 27.29 -28.36 -10.89
N GLY A 802 28.38 -28.85 -11.50
CA GLY A 802 29.23 -28.10 -12.44
C GLY A 802 30.57 -27.62 -11.88
N LYS A 803 31.60 -27.59 -12.74
CA LYS A 803 32.98 -27.21 -12.39
C LYS A 803 33.23 -25.69 -12.49
N CYS A 804 34.33 -25.27 -11.86
CA CYS A 804 34.78 -23.89 -11.64
C CYS A 804 34.91 -22.99 -12.88
N LEU A 805 34.61 -21.71 -12.69
CA LEU A 805 35.38 -20.58 -13.24
C LEU A 805 35.59 -19.52 -12.15
N LYS A 806 36.71 -18.80 -12.18
CA LYS A 806 37.07 -17.72 -11.24
C LYS A 806 37.25 -16.39 -11.98
N PRO A 807 36.74 -15.28 -11.45
CA PRO A 807 37.38 -13.97 -11.59
C PRO A 807 38.25 -13.66 -10.37
N GLN A 808 39.45 -13.11 -10.58
CA GLN A 808 40.24 -12.46 -9.54
C GLN A 808 39.88 -10.98 -9.46
N LEU A 809 40.04 -10.34 -8.29
CA LEU A 809 40.49 -8.94 -8.17
C LEU A 809 40.94 -8.64 -6.74
N TYR A 810 42.11 -8.00 -6.60
CA TYR A 810 42.75 -7.67 -5.31
C TYR A 810 42.43 -6.24 -4.86
N ILE A 811 42.26 -6.03 -3.56
CA ILE A 811 42.53 -4.75 -2.89
C ILE A 811 43.25 -5.03 -1.55
N LYS A 812 44.39 -4.37 -1.30
CA LYS A 812 45.17 -4.48 -0.04
C LYS A 812 44.59 -3.60 1.08
N PRO A 813 44.79 -3.94 2.36
CA PRO A 813 44.38 -3.09 3.49
C PRO A 813 45.31 -1.88 3.67
N VAL A 814 44.78 -0.79 4.24
CA VAL A 814 45.55 0.41 4.65
C VAL A 814 45.36 0.64 6.15
N LEU A 815 46.45 1.01 6.83
CA LEU A 815 46.55 1.16 8.28
C LEU A 815 45.72 2.33 8.85
N LEU A 816 45.19 2.14 10.06
CA LEU A 816 44.51 3.18 10.83
C LEU A 816 45.51 3.93 11.73
N ARG A 817 45.51 5.27 11.69
CA ARG A 817 46.07 6.14 12.75
C ARG A 817 44.95 6.87 13.50
N ARG A 818 45.28 7.38 14.70
CA ARG A 818 44.37 7.67 15.81
C ARG A 818 43.43 8.89 15.63
N ASN A 819 42.37 8.86 16.44
CA ASN A 819 41.58 9.99 16.99
C ASN A 819 40.90 10.98 16.02
N LYS A 820 39.58 10.83 15.89
CA LYS A 820 38.62 11.95 15.83
C LYS A 820 37.23 11.55 16.35
N SER A 821 36.37 12.55 16.57
CA SER A 821 35.14 12.46 17.37
C SER A 821 34.04 11.55 16.80
N VAL A 822 33.09 11.16 17.65
CA VAL A 822 31.94 10.30 17.31
C VAL A 822 31.10 10.94 16.22
N GLY A 823 31.24 10.45 14.98
CA GLY A 823 30.59 11.00 13.81
C GLY A 823 29.14 10.55 13.66
N ILE A 824 28.22 11.51 13.60
CA ILE A 824 26.88 11.30 13.03
C ILE A 824 27.06 10.86 11.57
N CYS A 825 26.40 9.76 11.18
CA CYS A 825 26.47 9.26 9.81
C CYS A 825 26.11 10.36 8.80
N GLY A 826 26.99 10.61 7.82
CA GLY A 826 26.82 11.63 6.78
C GLY A 826 27.34 13.04 7.10
N ARG A 827 27.70 13.41 8.34
CA ARG A 827 28.04 14.82 8.65
C ARG A 827 29.35 15.33 8.02
N ASN A 828 30.25 14.42 7.61
CA ASN A 828 31.57 14.75 7.05
C ASN A 828 31.75 14.32 5.57
N SER A 829 30.69 13.87 4.87
CA SER A 829 30.80 13.54 3.45
C SER A 829 30.90 14.82 2.60
N LYS A 830 32.10 15.14 2.10
CA LYS A 830 32.32 16.18 1.07
C LYS A 830 31.70 15.73 -0.26
N HIS A 831 30.36 15.81 -0.36
CA HIS A 831 29.60 15.27 -1.49
C HIS A 831 29.19 16.38 -2.48
N PRO A 832 29.42 16.23 -3.80
CA PRO A 832 29.16 17.29 -4.78
C PRO A 832 27.68 17.73 -4.83
N TYR A 833 26.74 16.81 -4.58
CA TYR A 833 25.29 17.04 -4.66
C TYR A 833 24.58 17.02 -3.29
N GLY A 834 25.33 17.13 -2.18
CA GLY A 834 24.76 17.15 -0.82
C GLY A 834 24.44 18.55 -0.28
N ARG A 835 24.44 19.59 -1.12
CA ARG A 835 24.31 20.99 -0.69
C ARG A 835 22.85 21.37 -0.42
N ILE A 836 22.39 21.18 0.81
CA ILE A 836 21.19 21.89 1.28
C ILE A 836 21.59 23.35 1.52
N ASN A 837 21.01 24.26 0.74
CA ASN A 837 20.95 25.67 1.11
C ASN A 837 19.52 26.19 0.87
N THR A 838 18.72 26.21 1.94
CA THR A 838 17.35 26.75 1.95
C THR A 838 17.30 28.28 2.06
N ASN A 839 18.44 28.99 2.04
CA ASN A 839 18.43 30.45 2.01
C ASN A 839 18.08 30.96 0.61
N GLU A 840 16.79 31.26 0.42
CA GLU A 840 16.19 31.84 -0.79
C GLU A 840 16.92 33.09 -1.30
N LEU A 841 17.51 33.90 -0.41
CA LEU A 841 18.24 35.12 -0.76
C LEU A 841 19.48 34.86 -1.63
N ASN A 842 20.07 33.66 -1.55
CA ASN A 842 21.23 33.26 -2.35
C ASN A 842 20.82 32.66 -3.71
N TYR A 843 19.56 32.26 -3.88
CA TYR A 843 19.03 31.59 -5.07
C TYR A 843 17.57 32.06 -5.34
N PRO A 844 17.38 33.32 -5.80
CA PRO A 844 16.04 33.90 -5.96
C PRO A 844 15.35 33.40 -7.23
N SER A 845 14.49 32.39 -7.10
CA SER A 845 13.59 31.93 -8.17
C SER A 845 12.58 33.02 -8.58
N VAL A 846 11.83 32.80 -9.66
CA VAL A 846 10.58 33.55 -9.90
C VAL A 846 9.44 33.04 -9.00
N PHE A 847 9.46 31.74 -8.66
CA PHE A 847 8.40 31.03 -7.93
C PHE A 847 8.52 31.10 -6.39
N ASN A 848 9.60 31.69 -5.85
CA ASN A 848 9.75 31.87 -4.40
C ASN A 848 8.57 32.71 -3.86
N ASP A 849 8.02 32.36 -2.68
CA ASP A 849 7.02 33.20 -2.00
C ASP A 849 7.60 34.61 -1.66
N LEU A 850 6.81 35.51 -1.07
CA LEU A 850 7.28 36.86 -0.73
C LEU A 850 8.40 36.81 0.33
N THR A 851 9.57 37.34 -0.01
CA THR A 851 10.69 37.39 0.95
C THR A 851 10.49 38.49 1.99
N ARG A 852 11.18 38.38 3.14
CA ARG A 852 11.12 39.39 4.22
C ARG A 852 11.49 40.82 3.79
N LYS A 853 12.27 41.00 2.71
CA LYS A 853 12.56 42.33 2.14
C LYS A 853 11.38 42.85 1.33
N GLU A 854 10.81 42.00 0.47
CA GLU A 854 9.66 42.33 -0.37
C GLU A 854 8.42 42.64 0.47
N MET A 855 8.11 41.83 1.49
CA MET A 855 7.00 42.09 2.41
C MET A 855 7.16 43.42 3.17
N LYS A 856 8.38 43.77 3.61
CA LYS A 856 8.63 45.06 4.27
C LYS A 856 8.41 46.24 3.33
N GLY A 857 8.92 46.18 2.10
CA GLY A 857 8.73 47.24 1.11
C GLY A 857 7.27 47.38 0.65
N LEU A 858 6.57 46.25 0.47
CA LEU A 858 5.15 46.20 0.17
C LEU A 858 4.31 46.86 1.26
N LEU A 859 4.51 46.47 2.52
CA LEU A 859 3.80 47.06 3.66
C LEU A 859 4.13 48.55 3.83
N TYR A 860 5.38 48.95 3.62
CA TYR A 860 5.78 50.36 3.66
C TYR A 860 5.06 51.19 2.58
N TYR A 861 5.03 50.71 1.33
CA TYR A 861 4.29 51.36 0.24
C TYR A 861 2.79 51.46 0.57
N LEU A 862 2.16 50.35 0.95
CA LEU A 862 0.72 50.29 1.24
C LEU A 862 0.30 51.23 2.38
N TYR A 863 1.05 51.28 3.48
CA TYR A 863 0.75 52.19 4.60
C TYR A 863 1.16 53.64 4.35
N SER A 864 2.04 53.91 3.37
CA SER A 864 2.42 55.28 2.99
C SER A 864 1.48 55.90 1.95
N ASN A 865 0.76 55.09 1.18
CA ASN A 865 -0.22 55.59 0.21
C ASN A 865 -1.50 56.09 0.90
N LYS A 866 -1.67 57.42 0.91
CA LYS A 866 -2.83 58.12 1.50
C LYS A 866 -4.17 57.75 0.85
N GLU A 867 -4.22 57.35 -0.42
CA GLU A 867 -5.46 56.97 -1.14
C GLU A 867 -6.12 55.70 -0.57
N LEU A 868 -5.30 54.81 0.01
CA LEU A 868 -5.76 53.54 0.54
C LEU A 868 -6.29 53.69 1.99
N ASN A 869 -5.85 54.73 2.70
CA ASN A 869 -6.27 55.08 4.07
C ASN A 869 -6.18 53.90 5.07
N LEU A 870 -5.09 53.13 5.02
CA LEU A 870 -4.99 51.84 5.69
C LEU A 870 -4.76 51.94 7.20
N THR A 871 -5.68 51.38 7.97
CA THR A 871 -5.54 51.10 9.40
C THR A 871 -4.79 49.78 9.61
N LYS A 872 -3.93 49.70 10.64
CA LYS A 872 -3.31 48.42 11.05
C LYS A 872 -4.39 47.46 11.56
N PHE A 873 -4.34 46.19 11.17
CA PHE A 873 -5.39 45.20 11.48
C PHE A 873 -5.70 45.07 12.98
N SER A 874 -4.70 45.22 13.86
CA SER A 874 -4.86 45.24 15.33
C SER A 874 -5.79 46.35 15.86
N ASN A 875 -5.94 47.43 15.10
CA ASN A 875 -6.71 48.63 15.44
C ASN A 875 -7.87 48.84 14.45
N ALA A 876 -8.05 47.94 13.49
CA ALA A 876 -9.03 48.09 12.42
C ALA A 876 -10.43 47.75 12.92
N THR A 877 -11.37 48.65 12.65
CA THR A 877 -12.80 48.37 12.79
C THR A 877 -13.35 47.88 11.46
N ILE A 878 -14.62 47.45 11.44
CA ILE A 878 -15.31 47.10 10.19
C ILE A 878 -15.62 48.33 9.31
N ARG A 879 -15.36 49.55 9.81
CA ARG A 879 -15.37 50.82 9.08
C ARG A 879 -13.96 51.35 8.78
N SER A 880 -12.93 50.52 8.94
CA SER A 880 -11.56 50.85 8.54
C SER A 880 -11.25 50.27 7.16
N ASN A 881 -10.33 50.89 6.43
CA ASN A 881 -9.65 50.22 5.31
C ASN A 881 -8.46 49.43 5.87
N TYR A 882 -8.27 48.16 5.49
CA TYR A 882 -7.18 47.33 6.00
C TYR A 882 -6.77 46.20 5.03
N ILE A 883 -5.54 45.70 5.19
CA ILE A 883 -5.00 44.57 4.43
C ILE A 883 -5.56 43.25 5.02
N TYR A 884 -6.19 42.41 4.20
CA TYR A 884 -6.64 41.07 4.59
C TYR A 884 -5.54 40.02 4.40
N LEU A 885 -4.92 40.00 3.22
CA LEU A 885 -3.73 39.19 2.92
C LEU A 885 -2.88 39.85 1.84
N ALA A 886 -1.62 39.41 1.75
CA ALA A 886 -0.73 39.67 0.64
C ALA A 886 0.09 38.42 0.32
N GLU A 887 0.10 37.95 -0.92
CA GLU A 887 0.92 36.83 -1.38
C GLU A 887 1.62 37.14 -2.71
N LEU A 888 2.43 36.21 -3.23
CA LEU A 888 3.06 36.38 -4.54
C LEU A 888 2.00 36.35 -5.66
N TYR A 889 1.92 37.41 -6.46
CA TYR A 889 1.25 37.34 -7.76
C TYR A 889 2.20 36.64 -8.74
N LEU A 890 1.78 35.49 -9.28
CA LEU A 890 2.60 34.76 -10.27
C LEU A 890 2.69 35.59 -11.56
N PRO A 891 3.91 35.87 -12.09
CA PRO A 891 4.04 36.54 -13.37
C PRO A 891 3.44 35.70 -14.51
N PRO A 892 3.02 36.31 -15.64
CA PRO A 892 2.46 35.58 -16.77
C PRO A 892 3.38 34.43 -17.23
N LYS A 893 2.79 33.26 -17.49
CA LYS A 893 3.51 32.04 -17.87
C LYS A 893 4.52 32.29 -18.98
N GLU A 894 4.11 32.99 -20.04
CA GLU A 894 4.96 33.35 -21.17
C GLU A 894 6.20 34.17 -20.77
N ALA A 895 6.04 35.21 -19.95
CA ALA A 895 7.15 36.02 -19.45
C ALA A 895 8.10 35.21 -18.54
N VAL A 896 7.57 34.23 -17.79
CA VAL A 896 8.39 33.28 -17.03
C VAL A 896 9.18 32.37 -17.96
N LEU A 897 8.55 31.80 -19.00
CA LEU A 897 9.22 30.93 -19.98
C LEU A 897 10.30 31.66 -20.75
N ASN A 898 10.03 32.90 -21.22
CA ASN A 898 11.03 33.72 -21.90
C ASN A 898 12.25 34.02 -21.02
N TYR A 899 12.08 34.20 -19.70
CA TYR A 899 13.20 34.31 -18.77
C TYR A 899 13.97 32.99 -18.60
N ILE A 900 13.29 31.88 -18.27
CA ILE A 900 13.97 30.64 -17.82
C ILE A 900 14.45 29.74 -18.96
N ASP A 901 13.86 29.83 -20.15
CA ASP A 901 14.26 29.03 -21.32
C ASP A 901 14.97 29.88 -22.39
N ASN A 902 14.53 31.13 -22.62
CA ASN A 902 15.05 31.98 -23.70
C ASN A 902 16.04 33.08 -23.24
N GLY A 903 16.35 33.18 -21.94
CA GLY A 903 17.36 34.11 -21.41
C GLY A 903 16.98 35.60 -21.40
N PHE A 904 15.68 35.92 -21.51
CA PHE A 904 15.19 37.31 -21.43
C PHE A 904 15.39 37.91 -20.02
N THR A 905 15.06 39.18 -19.83
CA THR A 905 15.04 39.80 -18.50
C THR A 905 14.09 39.06 -17.55
N LYS A 906 14.48 38.92 -16.27
CA LYS A 906 13.64 38.30 -15.25
C LYS A 906 12.35 39.12 -15.08
N PRO A 907 11.14 38.53 -15.17
CA PRO A 907 9.91 39.29 -15.01
C PRO A 907 9.85 39.94 -13.62
N PRO A 908 9.28 41.15 -13.51
CA PRO A 908 9.10 41.81 -12.23
C PRO A 908 8.24 40.94 -11.30
N ARG A 909 8.61 40.90 -10.02
CA ARG A 909 7.81 40.25 -8.99
C ARG A 909 6.79 41.25 -8.46
N GLU A 910 5.54 40.83 -8.38
CA GLU A 910 4.43 41.62 -7.86
C GLU A 910 3.76 40.86 -6.70
N ALA A 911 3.04 41.58 -5.83
CA ALA A 911 2.23 40.98 -4.78
C ALA A 911 0.74 41.06 -5.15
N HIS A 912 0.02 39.96 -4.95
CA HIS A 912 -1.44 39.95 -4.92
C HIS A 912 -1.88 40.39 -3.52
N VAL A 913 -2.67 41.46 -3.43
CA VAL A 913 -3.10 42.03 -2.15
C VAL A 913 -4.61 42.19 -2.15
N ILE A 914 -5.25 41.67 -1.09
CA ILE A 914 -6.69 41.83 -0.86
C ILE A 914 -6.88 42.87 0.23
N LEU A 915 -7.53 43.98 -0.09
CA LEU A 915 -7.87 45.07 0.82
C LEU A 915 -9.36 45.03 1.14
N ILE A 916 -9.70 45.09 2.43
CA ILE A 916 -11.07 45.36 2.88
C ILE A 916 -11.20 46.87 3.01
N ARG A 917 -12.03 47.51 2.18
CA ARG A 917 -12.24 48.97 2.20
C ARG A 917 -13.57 49.29 2.87
N GLY A 918 -13.58 49.28 4.20
CA GLY A 918 -14.77 49.53 5.02
C GLY A 918 -15.05 51.00 5.36
N GLY A 919 -14.06 51.88 5.19
CA GLY A 919 -14.14 53.31 5.52
C GLY A 919 -14.44 54.24 4.34
N ASP A 920 -14.51 53.71 3.12
CA ASP A 920 -14.90 54.47 1.93
C ASP A 920 -16.39 54.87 1.99
N SER A 921 -16.77 55.92 1.25
CA SER A 921 -18.18 56.31 1.04
C SER A 921 -19.01 55.23 0.31
N LYS A 922 -18.35 54.37 -0.47
CA LYS A 922 -18.91 53.14 -1.06
C LYS A 922 -18.02 51.95 -0.66
N PRO A 923 -18.27 51.31 0.49
CA PRO A 923 -17.47 50.19 0.97
C PRO A 923 -17.36 49.07 -0.06
N ASN A 924 -16.20 48.42 -0.13
CA ASN A 924 -15.88 47.39 -1.12
C ASN A 924 -14.76 46.46 -0.62
N VAL A 925 -14.49 45.38 -1.35
CA VAL A 925 -13.24 44.62 -1.24
C VAL A 925 -12.47 44.77 -2.55
N LEU A 926 -11.23 45.22 -2.45
CA LEU A 926 -10.39 45.59 -3.57
C LEU A 926 -9.24 44.58 -3.68
N GLU A 927 -9.16 43.90 -4.82
CA GLU A 927 -8.06 42.99 -5.14
C GLU A 927 -7.12 43.67 -6.14
N ILE A 928 -5.88 43.88 -5.71
CA ILE A 928 -4.87 44.62 -6.45
C ILE A 928 -3.60 43.81 -6.63
N VAL A 929 -2.86 44.14 -7.68
CA VAL A 929 -1.48 43.70 -7.88
C VAL A 929 -0.57 44.90 -7.64
N VAL A 930 0.44 44.73 -6.80
CA VAL A 930 1.33 45.81 -6.30
C VAL A 930 2.78 45.48 -6.64
N GLY A 931 3.51 46.44 -7.22
CA GLY A 931 4.88 46.21 -7.65
C GLY A 931 5.58 47.41 -8.28
N PRO A 932 6.78 47.20 -8.87
CA PRO A 932 7.59 45.98 -8.76
C PRO A 932 8.22 45.84 -7.37
N LEU A 933 8.35 44.61 -6.88
CA LEU A 933 8.97 44.32 -5.58
C LEU A 933 10.51 44.31 -5.70
N PRO A 934 11.27 44.68 -4.64
CA PRO A 934 10.83 45.00 -3.27
C PRO A 934 10.52 46.48 -3.04
N PHE A 935 10.46 47.32 -4.07
CA PHE A 935 10.25 48.77 -3.97
C PHE A 935 9.08 49.21 -4.86
N PRO A 936 7.82 48.93 -4.47
CA PRO A 936 6.69 49.26 -5.33
C PRO A 936 6.57 50.75 -5.59
N ASN A 937 6.22 51.10 -6.82
CA ASN A 937 5.87 52.46 -7.23
C ASN A 937 4.39 52.60 -7.60
N GLY A 938 3.71 51.50 -7.93
CA GLY A 938 2.30 51.49 -8.34
C GLY A 938 1.51 50.27 -7.85
N TYR A 939 0.20 50.37 -8.04
CA TYR A 939 -0.72 49.23 -7.97
C TYR A 939 -1.72 49.31 -9.13
N ARG A 940 -2.32 48.16 -9.45
CA ARG A 940 -3.32 47.99 -10.51
C ARG A 940 -4.37 46.97 -10.06
N LEU A 941 -5.55 46.96 -10.66
CA LEU A 941 -6.53 45.90 -10.42
C LEU A 941 -6.00 44.54 -10.92
N VAL A 942 -6.50 43.46 -10.33
CA VAL A 942 -6.22 42.09 -10.79
C VAL A 942 -6.87 41.87 -12.18
N PRO A 943 -6.17 41.37 -13.21
CA PRO A 943 -6.68 41.42 -14.59
C PRO A 943 -7.97 40.62 -14.82
N TYR A 944 -8.13 39.48 -14.14
CA TYR A 944 -9.34 38.67 -14.19
C TYR A 944 -10.47 39.18 -13.27
N ARG A 945 -10.26 40.30 -12.57
CA ARG A 945 -11.23 40.94 -11.69
C ARG A 945 -11.12 42.48 -11.76
N PRO A 946 -11.49 43.09 -12.90
CA PRO A 946 -11.35 44.53 -13.14
C PRO A 946 -12.42 45.40 -12.42
N GLN A 947 -13.12 44.85 -11.43
CA GLN A 947 -14.18 45.54 -10.68
C GLN A 947 -14.08 45.20 -9.18
N PRO A 948 -14.28 46.16 -8.26
CA PRO A 948 -14.28 45.89 -6.82
C PRO A 948 -15.38 44.90 -6.43
N ILE A 949 -15.05 43.99 -5.52
CA ILE A 949 -16.00 43.01 -4.98
C ILE A 949 -16.98 43.72 -4.04
N PRO A 950 -18.29 43.46 -4.11
CA PRO A 950 -19.27 44.04 -3.18
C PRO A 950 -18.94 43.72 -1.72
N PHE A 951 -18.88 44.75 -0.87
CA PHE A 951 -18.40 44.65 0.53
C PHE A 951 -19.06 43.55 1.37
N PHE A 952 -20.28 43.15 1.05
CA PHE A 952 -21.00 42.10 1.75
C PHE A 952 -20.36 40.72 1.56
N GLN A 953 -19.67 40.48 0.44
CA GLN A 953 -18.98 39.21 0.12
C GLN A 953 -17.61 39.04 0.81
N ARG A 954 -17.12 40.04 1.55
CA ARG A 954 -15.83 40.02 2.25
C ARG A 954 -15.62 38.77 3.13
N PRO A 955 -14.38 38.32 3.37
CA PRO A 955 -14.07 37.34 4.41
C PRO A 955 -14.59 37.76 5.80
N ILE A 956 -14.83 36.79 6.69
CA ILE A 956 -15.14 37.06 8.10
C ILE A 956 -13.81 37.13 8.85
N THR A 957 -13.56 38.22 9.57
CA THR A 957 -12.36 38.40 10.40
C THR A 957 -12.73 38.46 11.88
N SER A 958 -11.72 38.47 12.77
CA SER A 958 -11.91 38.67 14.22
C SER A 958 -12.63 39.97 14.58
N ILE A 959 -12.64 40.96 13.68
CA ILE A 959 -13.29 42.27 13.85
C ILE A 959 -14.82 42.14 13.93
N GLU A 960 -15.41 41.15 13.26
CA GLU A 960 -16.87 40.90 13.26
C GLU A 960 -17.31 39.87 14.32
N ASN A 961 -16.44 39.53 15.28
CA ASN A 961 -16.67 38.41 16.21
C ASN A 961 -17.59 38.78 17.39
N ILE A 962 -18.91 38.69 17.19
CA ILE A 962 -19.92 38.92 18.24
C ILE A 962 -19.99 37.84 19.34
N SER A 963 -19.17 36.78 19.28
CA SER A 963 -19.35 35.57 20.11
C SER A 963 -19.43 35.83 21.62
N GLN A 964 -18.69 36.82 22.13
CA GLN A 964 -18.74 37.19 23.55
C GLN A 964 -20.07 37.88 23.93
N LYS A 965 -20.49 38.90 23.16
CA LYS A 965 -21.78 39.58 23.36
C LYS A 965 -22.97 38.61 23.22
N LEU A 966 -22.84 37.61 22.35
CA LEU A 966 -23.82 36.55 22.15
C LEU A 966 -23.90 35.60 23.36
N LYS A 967 -22.75 35.11 23.86
CA LYS A 967 -22.66 34.33 25.11
C LYS A 967 -23.35 35.06 26.27
N GLU A 968 -23.07 36.34 26.44
CA GLU A 968 -23.63 37.17 27.50
C GLU A 968 -25.16 37.26 27.43
N ARG A 969 -25.72 37.53 26.23
CA ARG A 969 -27.18 37.59 26.06
C ARG A 969 -27.85 36.24 26.33
N ILE A 970 -27.27 35.14 25.85
CA ILE A 970 -27.81 33.79 26.05
C ILE A 970 -27.72 33.38 27.52
N ASN A 971 -26.63 33.71 28.22
CA ASN A 971 -26.46 33.44 29.63
C ASN A 971 -27.54 34.16 30.47
N LYS A 972 -27.86 35.42 30.14
CA LYS A 972 -28.95 36.19 30.78
C LYS A 972 -30.34 35.59 30.51
N GLU A 973 -30.63 35.15 29.29
CA GLU A 973 -31.97 34.70 28.89
C GLU A 973 -32.27 33.24 29.28
N PHE A 974 -31.25 32.37 29.25
CA PHE A 974 -31.44 30.92 29.32
C PHE A 974 -30.29 30.15 30.00
N GLY A 975 -29.24 30.84 30.49
CA GLY A 975 -28.05 30.23 31.06
C GLY A 975 -28.32 29.23 32.19
N LYS A 976 -29.30 29.49 33.06
CA LYS A 976 -29.69 28.55 34.14
C LYS A 976 -30.25 27.23 33.59
N ALA A 977 -31.01 27.26 32.49
CA ALA A 977 -31.52 26.04 31.87
C ALA A 977 -30.40 25.23 31.20
N LEU A 978 -29.45 25.91 30.54
CA LEU A 978 -28.27 25.26 29.95
C LEU A 978 -27.34 24.69 31.02
N HIS A 979 -27.20 25.34 32.18
CA HIS A 979 -26.48 24.79 33.33
C HIS A 979 -27.18 23.56 33.93
N ASP A 980 -28.50 23.64 34.16
CA ASP A 980 -29.31 22.52 34.70
C ASP A 980 -29.28 21.25 33.83
N LEU A 981 -28.97 21.40 32.53
CA LEU A 981 -28.93 20.31 31.54
C LEU A 981 -27.51 19.85 31.20
N TYR A 982 -26.58 20.79 30.99
CA TYR A 982 -25.23 20.52 30.46
C TYR A 982 -24.11 20.74 31.49
N GLY A 983 -24.45 21.16 32.72
CA GLY A 983 -23.54 21.24 33.86
C GLY A 983 -22.46 22.33 33.76
N GLY A 984 -22.67 23.38 32.97
CA GLY A 984 -21.72 24.49 32.78
C GLY A 984 -22.38 25.81 32.39
N THR A 985 -21.61 26.90 32.38
CA THR A 985 -22.08 28.27 32.09
C THR A 985 -21.20 28.95 31.04
N PHE A 986 -21.69 30.06 30.44
CA PHE A 986 -20.88 30.86 29.51
C PHE A 986 -20.03 31.95 30.20
N ILE A 987 -20.43 32.38 31.40
CA ILE A 987 -19.79 33.43 32.19
C ILE A 987 -19.34 32.86 33.53
N ASN A 988 -18.20 33.33 34.05
CA ASN A 988 -17.57 32.93 35.33
C ASN A 988 -17.34 31.42 35.51
N CYS A 989 -17.38 30.67 34.41
CA CYS A 989 -17.06 29.27 34.36
C CYS A 989 -15.56 29.07 34.61
N HIS A 990 -15.22 28.19 35.56
CA HIS A 990 -13.82 27.87 35.87
C HIS A 990 -13.34 26.70 35.02
N ASN A 991 -13.84 25.49 35.29
CA ASN A 991 -13.49 24.25 34.58
C ASN A 991 -14.69 23.59 33.84
N LYS A 992 -15.82 24.31 33.75
CA LYS A 992 -17.08 23.84 33.11
C LYS A 992 -17.67 24.93 32.23
N CYS A 993 -16.88 25.42 31.28
CA CYS A 993 -17.31 26.47 30.36
C CYS A 993 -18.13 25.90 29.21
N LEU A 994 -19.33 26.42 28.98
CA LEU A 994 -19.94 26.34 27.67
C LEU A 994 -19.24 27.36 26.75
N ASP A 995 -19.07 27.00 25.48
CA ASP A 995 -18.41 27.83 24.48
C ASP A 995 -19.12 27.71 23.12
N VAL A 996 -18.77 28.56 22.15
CA VAL A 996 -19.53 28.76 20.91
C VAL A 996 -18.62 28.79 19.68
N ALA A 997 -19.08 28.16 18.60
CA ALA A 997 -18.55 28.39 17.26
C ALA A 997 -19.62 29.03 16.38
N ILE A 998 -19.19 29.98 15.53
CA ILE A 998 -19.94 30.38 14.35
C ILE A 998 -20.05 29.14 13.45
N SER A 999 -21.25 28.79 12.99
CA SER A 999 -21.37 27.73 11.98
C SER A 999 -20.66 28.17 10.70
N VAL A 1000 -19.86 27.28 10.12
CA VAL A 1000 -18.90 27.59 9.04
C VAL A 1000 -19.59 27.85 7.69
N GLN A 1001 -20.92 27.78 7.67
CA GLN A 1001 -21.81 28.25 6.60
C GLN A 1001 -21.24 29.43 5.79
N VAL A 1002 -21.38 29.34 4.47
CA VAL A 1002 -21.32 30.54 3.61
C VAL A 1002 -22.51 31.39 4.03
N PRO A 1003 -22.32 32.59 4.61
CA PRO A 1003 -23.43 33.34 5.16
C PRO A 1003 -24.45 33.66 4.06
N ILE A 1004 -25.72 33.38 4.34
CA ILE A 1004 -26.79 34.04 3.58
C ILE A 1004 -26.56 35.53 3.80
N THR A 1005 -26.29 36.25 2.72
CA THR A 1005 -25.85 37.64 2.77
C THR A 1005 -26.71 38.44 1.82
N LYS A 1006 -27.28 39.55 2.31
CA LYS A 1006 -28.13 40.45 1.54
C LYS A 1006 -27.35 41.68 1.08
N LEU A 1007 -27.86 42.34 0.04
CA LEU A 1007 -27.29 43.56 -0.54
C LEU A 1007 -27.15 44.72 0.48
N ASP A 1008 -27.99 44.73 1.52
CA ASP A 1008 -27.97 45.70 2.64
C ASP A 1008 -26.82 45.51 3.64
N GLY A 1009 -25.93 44.54 3.38
CA GLY A 1009 -24.77 44.21 4.21
C GLY A 1009 -25.09 43.33 5.43
N LYS A 1010 -26.34 42.89 5.61
CA LYS A 1010 -26.71 41.92 6.65
C LYS A 1010 -26.20 40.52 6.33
N ARG A 1011 -25.81 39.81 7.38
CA ARG A 1011 -25.37 38.42 7.33
C ARG A 1011 -26.19 37.58 8.28
N PHE A 1012 -26.45 36.33 7.91
CA PHE A 1012 -27.25 35.41 8.72
C PHE A 1012 -26.47 34.12 8.96
N TYR A 1013 -26.42 33.70 10.23
CA TYR A 1013 -25.67 32.54 10.69
C TYR A 1013 -26.47 31.73 11.70
N TRP A 1014 -26.26 30.42 11.72
CA TRP A 1014 -26.44 29.66 12.95
C TRP A 1014 -25.16 29.69 13.81
N TYR A 1015 -25.32 29.78 15.12
CA TYR A 1015 -24.26 29.59 16.11
C TYR A 1015 -24.51 28.29 16.87
N THR A 1016 -23.50 27.41 16.91
CA THR A 1016 -23.55 26.13 17.62
C THR A 1016 -22.72 26.18 18.89
N PHE A 1017 -23.16 25.45 19.91
CA PHE A 1017 -22.60 25.53 21.26
C PHE A 1017 -22.13 24.16 21.73
N TYR A 1018 -21.15 24.17 22.62
CA TYR A 1018 -20.49 22.94 23.08
C TYR A 1018 -19.92 23.07 24.49
N GLN A 1019 -19.58 21.93 25.10
CA GLN A 1019 -18.80 21.88 26.33
C GLN A 1019 -17.32 22.12 26.01
N ASN A 1020 -16.71 23.15 26.61
CA ASN A 1020 -15.30 23.47 26.45
C ASN A 1020 -14.44 22.44 27.21
N PHE A 1021 -14.06 21.38 26.49
CA PHE A 1021 -13.23 20.28 26.97
C PHE A 1021 -12.13 19.97 25.93
N GLU A 1022 -11.24 19.02 26.23
CA GLU A 1022 -10.33 18.45 25.23
C GLU A 1022 -11.18 17.89 24.06
N TYR A 1023 -11.01 18.45 22.86
CA TYR A 1023 -11.92 18.28 21.70
C TYR A 1023 -13.36 18.77 21.92
N SER A 1024 -13.52 20.05 22.22
CA SER A 1024 -14.83 20.69 22.46
C SER A 1024 -15.88 20.45 21.36
N ILE A 1025 -15.49 20.41 20.07
CA ILE A 1025 -16.39 20.12 18.94
C ILE A 1025 -16.99 18.70 18.97
N LEU A 1026 -16.40 17.76 19.72
CA LEU A 1026 -16.96 16.42 19.95
C LEU A 1026 -17.95 16.38 21.14
N ARG A 1027 -18.27 17.55 21.71
CA ARG A 1027 -19.26 17.72 22.79
C ARG A 1027 -20.28 18.84 22.47
N PRO A 1028 -20.94 18.82 21.29
CA PRO A 1028 -22.00 19.77 20.98
C PRO A 1028 -23.19 19.57 21.93
N ILE A 1029 -23.89 20.65 22.26
CA ILE A 1029 -25.16 20.60 22.98
C ILE A 1029 -26.34 20.67 21.99
N ASP A 1030 -27.55 20.27 22.40
CA ASP A 1030 -28.74 20.42 21.56
C ASP A 1030 -29.42 21.77 21.80
N PHE A 1031 -28.68 22.82 21.44
CA PHE A 1031 -29.09 24.22 21.52
C PHE A 1031 -28.29 25.02 20.49
N GLU A 1032 -28.96 25.77 19.61
CA GLU A 1032 -28.35 26.63 18.59
C GLU A 1032 -29.16 27.93 18.45
N VAL A 1033 -28.57 29.00 17.93
CA VAL A 1033 -29.31 30.24 17.63
C VAL A 1033 -29.04 30.75 16.22
N TYR A 1034 -30.10 31.17 15.53
CA TYR A 1034 -30.03 31.84 14.23
C TYR A 1034 -29.97 33.35 14.46
N VAL A 1035 -28.96 33.99 13.90
CA VAL A 1035 -28.58 35.37 14.21
C VAL A 1035 -28.42 36.18 12.94
N GLU A 1036 -29.16 37.28 12.85
CA GLU A 1036 -28.87 38.38 11.93
C GLU A 1036 -27.74 39.23 12.53
N THR A 1037 -26.67 39.49 11.78
CA THR A 1037 -25.62 40.44 12.15
C THR A 1037 -25.53 41.57 11.14
N ARG A 1038 -25.25 42.79 11.64
CA ARG A 1038 -24.94 43.98 10.85
C ARG A 1038 -23.86 44.75 11.59
N PHE A 1039 -22.60 44.57 11.15
CA PHE A 1039 -21.42 44.99 11.91
C PHE A 1039 -21.40 44.29 13.29
N GLU A 1040 -21.04 45.00 14.36
CA GLU A 1040 -21.06 44.47 15.73
C GLU A 1040 -22.47 44.26 16.32
N ASN A 1041 -23.50 44.79 15.68
CA ASN A 1041 -24.89 44.65 16.15
C ASN A 1041 -25.49 43.34 15.66
N PHE A 1042 -26.27 42.69 16.53
CA PHE A 1042 -26.91 41.41 16.22
C PHE A 1042 -28.32 41.28 16.77
N LYS A 1043 -29.14 40.47 16.10
CA LYS A 1043 -30.48 40.09 16.53
C LYS A 1043 -30.62 38.58 16.43
N ILE A 1044 -30.89 37.92 17.55
CA ILE A 1044 -31.32 36.51 17.54
C ILE A 1044 -32.72 36.47 16.93
N LEU A 1045 -32.88 35.71 15.85
CA LEU A 1045 -34.14 35.53 15.14
C LEU A 1045 -34.84 34.25 15.56
N LYS A 1046 -34.10 33.14 15.65
CA LYS A 1046 -34.63 31.81 15.99
C LYS A 1046 -33.71 31.11 16.99
N ILE A 1047 -34.30 30.23 17.78
CA ILE A 1047 -33.61 29.41 18.78
C ILE A 1047 -33.97 27.95 18.50
N TRP A 1048 -32.97 27.12 18.20
CA TRP A 1048 -33.14 25.66 18.16
C TRP A 1048 -32.84 25.09 19.55
N PHE A 1049 -33.69 24.20 20.05
CA PHE A 1049 -33.50 23.53 21.33
C PHE A 1049 -34.31 22.23 21.38
N TYR A 1050 -33.65 21.09 21.63
CA TYR A 1050 -34.27 19.76 21.69
C TYR A 1050 -35.20 19.46 20.50
N GLY A 1051 -34.62 19.47 19.29
CA GLY A 1051 -35.32 19.14 18.05
C GLY A 1051 -36.44 20.11 17.62
N ARG A 1052 -36.54 21.31 18.22
CA ARG A 1052 -37.59 22.29 17.93
C ARG A 1052 -37.05 23.70 17.76
N ILE A 1053 -37.70 24.48 16.90
CA ILE A 1053 -37.42 25.90 16.66
C ILE A 1053 -38.40 26.80 17.43
N PHE A 1054 -37.87 27.86 18.04
CA PHE A 1054 -38.62 28.86 18.79
C PHE A 1054 -38.25 30.28 18.35
N GLU A 1055 -39.25 31.09 18.00
CA GLU A 1055 -39.08 32.49 17.60
C GLU A 1055 -38.85 33.46 18.80
N THR A 1056 -39.08 33.02 20.05
CA THR A 1056 -38.88 33.88 21.23
C THR A 1056 -38.38 33.14 22.47
N TRP A 1057 -37.64 33.85 23.32
CA TRP A 1057 -37.14 33.36 24.61
C TRP A 1057 -38.25 32.88 25.57
N ASN A 1058 -39.43 33.51 25.55
CA ASN A 1058 -40.55 33.06 26.39
C ASN A 1058 -41.11 31.70 25.95
N LYS A 1059 -41.16 31.41 24.63
CA LYS A 1059 -41.62 30.11 24.12
C LYS A 1059 -40.65 28.99 24.54
N VAL A 1060 -39.34 29.16 24.37
CA VAL A 1060 -38.35 28.14 24.78
C VAL A 1060 -38.25 28.00 26.31
N ARG A 1061 -38.37 29.08 27.10
CA ARG A 1061 -38.45 29.01 28.57
C ARG A 1061 -39.66 28.22 29.06
N ASN A 1062 -40.83 28.43 28.45
CA ASN A 1062 -42.05 27.71 28.83
C ASN A 1062 -42.00 26.24 28.39
N PHE A 1063 -41.42 25.94 27.23
CA PHE A 1063 -41.14 24.57 26.80
C PHE A 1063 -40.17 23.85 27.77
N TYR A 1064 -39.06 24.49 28.14
CA TYR A 1064 -38.11 23.94 29.11
C TYR A 1064 -38.76 23.69 30.48
N ARG A 1065 -39.54 24.65 31.01
CA ARG A 1065 -40.24 24.50 32.30
C ARG A 1065 -41.22 23.33 32.31
N ARG A 1066 -42.06 23.22 31.27
CA ARG A 1066 -43.07 22.15 31.16
C ARG A 1066 -42.45 20.75 31.00
N ASN A 1067 -41.33 20.64 30.31
CA ASN A 1067 -40.70 19.36 29.97
C ASN A 1067 -39.46 19.03 30.80
N LYS A 1068 -39.21 19.73 31.92
CA LYS A 1068 -37.92 19.70 32.64
C LYS A 1068 -37.44 18.30 33.06
N LEU A 1069 -38.36 17.36 33.27
CA LEU A 1069 -38.07 15.97 33.66
C LEU A 1069 -37.71 15.06 32.48
N PHE A 1070 -38.06 15.42 31.24
CA PHE A 1070 -37.86 14.58 30.04
C PHE A 1070 -36.56 14.87 29.28
N PHE A 1071 -35.75 15.84 29.72
CA PHE A 1071 -34.48 16.17 29.07
C PHE A 1071 -33.33 15.34 29.63
N ASN A 1072 -32.62 14.65 28.74
CA ASN A 1072 -31.38 13.94 29.06
C ASN A 1072 -30.29 14.93 29.50
N LYS A 1073 -29.94 14.92 30.78
CA LYS A 1073 -28.84 15.75 31.31
C LYS A 1073 -27.50 15.17 30.87
N ILE A 1074 -26.67 15.99 30.21
CA ILE A 1074 -25.35 15.61 29.71
C ILE A 1074 -24.30 16.42 30.50
N PRO A 1075 -23.92 16.00 31.72
CA PRO A 1075 -22.99 16.76 32.55
C PRO A 1075 -21.59 16.85 31.91
N PHE A 1076 -20.78 17.78 32.40
CA PHE A 1076 -19.35 17.83 32.08
C PHE A 1076 -18.66 16.52 32.46
N PRO A 1077 -17.74 16.00 31.62
CA PRO A 1077 -16.99 14.81 31.94
C PRO A 1077 -16.11 15.03 33.18
N ARG A 1078 -16.16 14.10 34.14
CA ARG A 1078 -15.19 14.00 35.22
C ARG A 1078 -13.88 13.46 34.63
N GLU A 1079 -12.73 13.98 35.05
CA GLU A 1079 -11.41 13.53 34.55
C GLU A 1079 -11.13 12.03 34.80
N SER A 1080 -11.79 11.44 35.80
CA SER A 1080 -11.72 10.01 36.10
C SER A 1080 -12.50 9.10 35.13
N MET A 1081 -13.34 9.65 34.25
CA MET A 1081 -14.07 8.83 33.28
C MET A 1081 -13.20 8.52 32.07
N ASN A 1082 -13.04 7.23 31.79
CA ASN A 1082 -12.19 6.70 30.71
C ASN A 1082 -12.87 6.83 29.33
N ILE A 1083 -13.17 8.07 28.91
CA ILE A 1083 -13.99 8.39 27.74
C ILE A 1083 -13.13 8.37 26.45
N PRO A 1084 -13.59 7.76 25.34
CA PRO A 1084 -12.85 7.66 24.08
C PRO A 1084 -12.66 8.99 23.31
N LEU A 1085 -13.01 10.14 23.90
CA LEU A 1085 -12.99 11.47 23.26
C LEU A 1085 -11.69 12.27 23.44
N THR A 1086 -10.73 11.77 24.23
CA THR A 1086 -9.40 12.38 24.38
C THR A 1086 -8.34 11.59 23.61
N MET A 1087 -7.23 12.22 23.21
CA MET A 1087 -6.10 11.50 22.57
C MET A 1087 -5.06 11.02 23.59
N LYS A 1088 -5.45 10.84 24.85
CA LYS A 1088 -4.65 10.21 25.90
C LYS A 1088 -4.62 8.68 25.67
N ARG A 1089 -3.46 8.03 25.84
CA ARG A 1089 -3.29 6.58 25.61
C ARG A 1089 -4.21 5.77 26.53
N ARG A 1090 -4.99 4.84 25.98
CA ARG A 1090 -5.95 3.98 26.70
C ARG A 1090 -5.72 2.50 26.46
N GLY A 1091 -6.22 1.64 27.35
CA GLY A 1091 -6.08 0.19 27.26
C GLY A 1091 -4.66 -0.34 27.54
N LYS A 1092 -4.52 -1.67 27.55
CA LYS A 1092 -3.23 -2.35 27.73
C LYS A 1092 -2.42 -2.28 26.43
N PRO A 1093 -1.13 -1.88 26.48
CA PRO A 1093 -0.25 -1.89 25.30
C PRO A 1093 0.08 -3.33 24.86
N PRO A 1094 0.43 -3.57 23.59
CA PRO A 1094 0.80 -4.92 23.12
C PRO A 1094 2.07 -5.47 23.77
N PHE A 1095 2.90 -4.62 24.39
CA PHE A 1095 4.13 -5.01 25.08
C PHE A 1095 4.30 -4.28 26.42
N THR A 1096 4.98 -4.96 27.36
CA THR A 1096 5.55 -4.37 28.58
C THR A 1096 6.77 -3.49 28.28
N ASN A 1097 7.63 -3.92 27.34
CA ASN A 1097 8.84 -3.22 26.93
C ASN A 1097 8.58 -2.27 25.73
N PRO A 1098 8.95 -0.98 25.81
CA PRO A 1098 8.66 0.01 24.77
C PRO A 1098 9.74 0.04 23.66
N LEU A 1099 9.51 -0.71 22.58
CA LEU A 1099 10.42 -0.80 21.43
C LEU A 1099 10.17 0.29 20.37
N ARG A 1100 11.26 0.83 19.79
CA ARG A 1100 11.22 1.84 18.72
C ARG A 1100 10.69 1.25 17.42
N ASN A 1101 10.08 2.10 16.59
CA ASN A 1101 9.66 1.75 15.23
C ASN A 1101 10.87 1.50 14.31
N PRO A 1102 10.70 0.71 13.23
CA PRO A 1102 11.61 0.72 12.09
C PRO A 1102 11.85 2.15 11.60
N SER A 1103 13.10 2.47 11.27
CA SER A 1103 13.54 3.79 10.86
C SER A 1103 14.16 3.74 9.47
N GLN A 1104 13.74 4.63 8.58
CA GLN A 1104 14.47 4.91 7.34
C GLN A 1104 15.77 5.67 7.68
N ILE A 1105 16.84 5.38 6.94
CA ILE A 1105 18.14 6.05 7.01
C ILE A 1105 18.72 6.23 5.60
N SER A 1106 19.41 7.34 5.36
CA SER A 1106 20.20 7.59 4.14
C SER A 1106 21.70 7.34 4.40
N PRO A 1107 22.28 6.16 4.08
CA PRO A 1107 23.57 5.72 4.63
C PRO A 1107 24.79 6.53 4.16
N ASP A 1108 24.71 7.13 2.95
CA ASP A 1108 25.73 8.00 2.37
C ASP A 1108 25.30 9.48 2.34
N GLY A 1109 24.31 9.85 3.17
CA GLY A 1109 23.70 11.17 3.16
C GLY A 1109 22.61 11.33 2.10
N LYS A 1110 22.12 12.57 1.95
CA LYS A 1110 20.97 12.87 1.09
C LYS A 1110 21.32 12.77 -0.39
N ARG A 1111 20.40 12.14 -1.15
CA ARG A 1111 20.51 11.92 -2.60
C ARG A 1111 19.79 12.98 -3.44
N TYR A 1112 19.24 14.00 -2.79
CA TYR A 1112 18.58 15.16 -3.40
C TYR A 1112 19.26 16.44 -2.90
N ASN A 1113 19.21 17.48 -3.74
CA ASN A 1113 19.82 18.78 -3.52
C ASN A 1113 18.73 19.87 -3.45
N ILE A 1114 18.94 20.91 -2.64
CA ILE A 1114 17.99 22.02 -2.46
C ILE A 1114 18.74 23.35 -2.52
N LYS A 1115 18.36 24.24 -3.44
CA LYS A 1115 18.87 25.61 -3.57
C LYS A 1115 17.70 26.59 -3.53
N GLY A 1116 17.54 27.33 -2.43
CA GLY A 1116 16.31 28.10 -2.18
C GLY A 1116 15.11 27.15 -2.15
N ARG A 1117 14.17 27.33 -3.09
CA ARG A 1117 13.01 26.45 -3.32
C ARG A 1117 13.21 25.37 -4.37
N LYS A 1118 14.29 25.44 -5.15
CA LYS A 1118 14.56 24.52 -6.26
C LYS A 1118 15.13 23.19 -5.75
N VAL A 1119 14.40 22.11 -5.98
CA VAL A 1119 14.73 20.73 -5.65
C VAL A 1119 15.30 20.03 -6.89
N THR A 1120 16.37 19.28 -6.72
CA THR A 1120 16.84 18.33 -7.75
C THR A 1120 17.08 16.93 -7.16
N TYR A 1121 16.58 15.90 -7.82
CA TYR A 1121 16.68 14.50 -7.40
C TYR A 1121 16.77 13.55 -8.61
N MET A 1122 17.91 12.87 -8.76
CA MET A 1122 18.22 12.08 -9.96
C MET A 1122 18.08 12.92 -11.24
N PHE A 1123 17.06 12.67 -12.08
CA PHE A 1123 16.75 13.47 -13.28
C PHE A 1123 15.59 14.44 -13.09
N TRP A 1124 14.97 14.47 -11.91
CA TRP A 1124 13.88 15.38 -11.57
C TRP A 1124 14.40 16.72 -11.09
N GLU A 1125 13.74 17.79 -11.55
CA GLU A 1125 13.97 19.16 -11.14
C GLU A 1125 12.62 19.90 -11.03
N PHE A 1126 12.39 20.66 -9.96
CA PHE A 1126 11.19 21.48 -9.76
C PHE A 1126 11.38 22.51 -8.63
N ASP A 1127 10.58 23.57 -8.63
CA ASP A 1127 10.53 24.58 -7.57
C ASP A 1127 9.29 24.38 -6.67
N ILE A 1128 9.42 24.64 -5.35
CA ILE A 1128 8.31 24.52 -4.38
C ILE A 1128 7.83 25.90 -3.89
N GLY A 1129 6.56 26.22 -4.15
CA GLY A 1129 5.87 27.41 -3.62
C GLY A 1129 4.72 27.06 -2.67
N MET A 1130 4.19 28.08 -1.99
CA MET A 1130 3.04 27.95 -1.09
C MET A 1130 2.14 29.18 -1.23
N SER A 1131 0.94 29.01 -1.80
CA SER A 1131 -0.10 30.05 -1.77
C SER A 1131 -0.68 30.17 -0.36
N ILE A 1132 -0.93 31.39 0.09
CA ILE A 1132 -1.69 31.64 1.32
C ILE A 1132 -3.11 31.06 1.17
N ILE A 1133 -3.74 31.25 0.02
CA ILE A 1133 -5.12 30.86 -0.25
C ILE A 1133 -5.23 29.34 -0.46
N THR A 1134 -4.50 28.76 -1.43
CA THR A 1134 -4.72 27.36 -1.87
C THR A 1134 -3.70 26.35 -1.35
N GLY A 1135 -2.61 26.80 -0.72
CA GLY A 1135 -1.60 25.91 -0.12
C GLY A 1135 -0.48 25.49 -1.10
N PRO A 1136 0.01 24.23 -1.04
CA PRO A 1136 1.28 23.84 -1.65
C PRO A 1136 1.22 23.76 -3.19
N ARG A 1137 2.32 24.17 -3.84
CA ARG A 1137 2.47 24.23 -5.30
C ARG A 1137 3.85 23.76 -5.74
N LEU A 1138 3.93 23.09 -6.89
CA LEU A 1138 5.15 22.69 -7.58
C LEU A 1138 5.22 23.38 -8.95
N PHE A 1139 6.38 23.89 -9.33
CA PHE A 1139 6.58 24.65 -10.57
C PHE A 1139 7.78 24.15 -11.39
N ASP A 1140 7.75 24.42 -12.70
CA ASP A 1140 8.80 24.08 -13.68
C ASP A 1140 9.27 22.61 -13.56
N ILE A 1141 8.31 21.68 -13.51
CA ILE A 1141 8.59 20.26 -13.27
C ILE A 1141 9.23 19.67 -14.52
N ARG A 1142 10.52 19.36 -14.40
CA ARG A 1142 11.36 18.78 -15.45
C ARG A 1142 11.77 17.36 -15.11
N PHE A 1143 11.85 16.54 -16.15
CA PHE A 1143 12.52 15.24 -16.13
C PHE A 1143 13.58 15.24 -17.25
N GLN A 1144 14.81 14.85 -16.92
CA GLN A 1144 15.96 14.89 -17.85
C GLN A 1144 16.17 16.28 -18.50
N GLY A 1145 15.83 17.36 -17.78
CA GLY A 1145 15.91 18.76 -18.24
C GLY A 1145 14.71 19.24 -19.07
N GLN A 1146 13.92 18.34 -19.65
CA GLN A 1146 12.70 18.66 -20.38
C GLN A 1146 11.54 18.94 -19.41
N ARG A 1147 10.82 20.04 -19.61
CA ARG A 1147 9.63 20.38 -18.81
C ARG A 1147 8.47 19.49 -19.22
N ILE A 1148 7.92 18.74 -18.26
CA ILE A 1148 6.71 17.93 -18.47
C ILE A 1148 5.45 18.61 -17.92
N VAL A 1149 5.57 19.41 -16.86
CA VAL A 1149 4.44 20.17 -16.28
C VAL A 1149 4.92 21.55 -15.81
N TYR A 1150 4.14 22.61 -16.10
CA TYR A 1150 4.48 23.97 -15.67
C TYR A 1150 4.13 24.24 -14.20
N GLU A 1151 2.94 23.81 -13.76
CA GLU A 1151 2.45 23.94 -12.39
C GLU A 1151 1.64 22.70 -11.99
N ILE A 1152 1.82 22.21 -10.76
CA ILE A 1152 0.87 21.35 -10.05
C ILE A 1152 0.55 22.03 -8.72
N SER A 1153 -0.71 22.37 -8.50
CA SER A 1153 -1.16 23.09 -7.32
C SER A 1153 -2.47 22.56 -6.77
N LEU A 1154 -2.59 22.56 -5.44
CA LEU A 1154 -3.89 22.42 -4.79
C LEU A 1154 -4.73 23.67 -5.10
N GLN A 1155 -6.03 23.48 -5.36
CA GLN A 1155 -6.96 24.54 -5.74
C GLN A 1155 -8.05 24.74 -4.68
N GLU A 1156 -8.65 23.65 -4.18
CA GLU A 1156 -9.63 23.68 -3.09
C GLU A 1156 -9.62 22.35 -2.32
N LEU A 1157 -10.00 22.38 -1.04
CA LEU A 1157 -10.47 21.23 -0.28
C LEU A 1157 -11.91 21.49 0.17
N ALA A 1158 -12.81 20.56 -0.16
CA ALA A 1158 -14.22 20.66 0.18
C ALA A 1158 -14.62 19.55 1.17
N SER A 1159 -15.55 19.86 2.07
CA SER A 1159 -16.17 18.84 2.94
C SER A 1159 -17.61 19.23 3.27
N PHE A 1160 -18.53 18.33 2.94
CA PHE A 1160 -19.97 18.51 3.11
C PHE A 1160 -20.45 17.60 4.24
N TYR A 1161 -21.02 18.20 5.27
CA TYR A 1161 -21.67 17.49 6.37
C TYR A 1161 -23.18 17.48 6.17
N SER A 1162 -23.88 16.68 6.96
CA SER A 1162 -25.33 16.49 6.90
C SER A 1162 -25.82 16.00 8.27
N GLY A 1163 -27.09 16.23 8.59
CA GLY A 1163 -27.64 15.82 9.88
C GLY A 1163 -29.04 16.35 10.17
N TYR A 1164 -29.36 16.47 11.45
CA TYR A 1164 -30.69 16.80 11.94
C TYR A 1164 -30.82 18.27 12.34
N LYS A 1165 -29.75 18.89 12.84
CA LYS A 1165 -29.77 20.29 13.24
C LYS A 1165 -29.61 21.24 12.03
N PRO A 1166 -30.12 22.48 12.11
CA PRO A 1166 -29.96 23.49 11.06
C PRO A 1166 -28.50 23.82 10.72
N THR A 1167 -27.56 23.67 11.68
CA THR A 1167 -26.13 23.76 11.37
C THR A 1167 -25.62 22.59 10.55
N GLU A 1168 -25.92 21.36 10.99
CA GLU A 1168 -25.49 20.09 10.38
C GLU A 1168 -25.95 19.99 8.92
N GLN A 1169 -27.20 20.36 8.63
CA GLN A 1169 -27.80 20.42 7.29
C GLN A 1169 -27.08 21.39 6.33
N ASN A 1170 -26.38 22.40 6.88
CA ASN A 1170 -25.78 23.51 6.12
C ASN A 1170 -24.24 23.61 6.30
N PHE A 1171 -23.60 22.66 6.99
CA PHE A 1171 -22.14 22.67 7.21
C PHE A 1171 -21.40 22.29 5.92
N ARG A 1172 -20.90 23.31 5.22
CA ARG A 1172 -20.16 23.20 3.96
C ARG A 1172 -18.81 23.91 4.09
N PHE A 1173 -17.73 23.14 4.05
CA PHE A 1173 -16.36 23.63 4.06
C PHE A 1173 -15.86 23.79 2.62
N PHE A 1174 -15.22 24.93 2.39
CA PHE A 1174 -14.44 25.29 1.21
C PHE A 1174 -13.18 25.95 1.79
N ASP A 1175 -12.12 25.17 1.99
CA ASP A 1175 -11.05 25.52 2.92
C ASP A 1175 -10.08 26.59 2.39
N SER A 1176 -10.12 26.92 1.09
CA SER A 1176 -9.52 28.13 0.53
C SER A 1176 -9.92 29.40 1.32
N ARG A 1177 -11.16 29.47 1.81
CA ARG A 1177 -11.70 30.52 2.70
C ARG A 1177 -10.95 30.62 4.02
N PHE A 1178 -10.35 29.52 4.50
CA PHE A 1178 -9.56 29.47 5.73
C PHE A 1178 -8.07 29.73 5.52
N LEU A 1179 -7.65 29.99 4.28
CA LEU A 1179 -6.28 30.24 3.84
C LEU A 1179 -5.40 29.00 4.09
N LEU A 1180 -5.45 28.04 3.18
CA LEU A 1180 -4.81 26.72 3.31
C LEU A 1180 -3.30 26.81 3.61
N GLY A 1181 -2.59 27.74 2.99
CA GLY A 1181 -1.17 27.98 3.27
C GLY A 1181 -0.93 28.52 4.68
N LEU A 1182 -1.73 29.50 5.12
CA LEU A 1182 -1.65 30.06 6.48
C LEU A 1182 -2.00 29.01 7.57
N ARG A 1183 -2.74 27.95 7.19
CA ARG A 1183 -3.05 26.80 8.04
C ARG A 1183 -2.00 25.68 7.99
N ALA A 1184 -0.99 25.75 7.13
CA ALA A 1184 0.13 24.82 7.14
C ALA A 1184 1.00 25.00 8.40
N LYS A 1185 0.81 24.14 9.40
CA LYS A 1185 1.59 24.14 10.66
C LYS A 1185 2.88 23.33 10.51
N TYR A 1186 3.76 23.45 11.51
CA TYR A 1186 5.03 22.70 11.56
C TYR A 1186 4.81 21.18 11.46
N LEU A 1187 5.67 20.51 10.70
CA LEU A 1187 5.65 19.05 10.53
C LEU A 1187 6.54 18.39 11.60
N MET A 1188 6.04 17.36 12.25
CA MET A 1188 6.76 16.69 13.33
C MET A 1188 7.75 15.63 12.82
N HIS A 1189 9.04 15.88 13.10
CA HIS A 1189 10.15 15.01 12.75
C HIS A 1189 9.95 13.57 13.24
N GLY A 1190 9.98 12.62 12.30
CA GLY A 1190 9.82 11.20 12.59
C GLY A 1190 8.38 10.79 12.91
N VAL A 1191 7.38 11.65 12.65
CA VAL A 1191 5.94 11.34 12.75
C VAL A 1191 5.21 11.67 11.47
N ASP A 1192 5.25 12.95 11.05
CA ASP A 1192 4.59 13.42 9.82
C ASP A 1192 5.49 13.21 8.58
N CYS A 1193 6.81 13.17 8.77
CA CYS A 1193 7.84 12.91 7.75
C CYS A 1193 9.01 12.09 8.34
N PRO A 1194 9.85 11.42 7.52
CA PRO A 1194 11.06 10.72 7.98
C PRO A 1194 12.03 11.59 8.80
N ASN A 1195 12.78 10.95 9.70
CA ASN A 1195 13.73 11.61 10.60
C ASN A 1195 14.86 12.36 9.86
N ASP A 1196 15.26 11.86 8.69
CA ASP A 1196 16.32 12.43 7.86
C ASP A 1196 15.81 13.33 6.73
N ALA A 1197 14.52 13.68 6.68
CA ALA A 1197 13.97 14.61 5.67
C ALA A 1197 14.60 16.02 5.72
N THR A 1198 14.30 16.87 4.73
CA THR A 1198 14.58 18.32 4.81
C THR A 1198 13.26 19.05 4.99
N TYR A 1199 13.23 19.99 5.93
CA TYR A 1199 12.07 20.80 6.26
C TYR A 1199 12.36 22.22 5.75
N MET A 1200 11.39 22.82 5.06
CA MET A 1200 11.46 24.20 4.58
C MET A 1200 10.50 25.05 5.40
N SER A 1201 10.86 26.30 5.66
CA SER A 1201 9.96 27.28 6.27
C SER A 1201 9.35 28.16 5.18
N THR A 1202 8.03 28.31 5.19
CA THR A 1202 7.33 29.36 4.43
C THR A 1202 7.27 30.64 5.28
N TYR A 1203 7.05 31.77 4.61
CA TYR A 1203 6.82 33.05 5.26
C TYR A 1203 5.54 33.68 4.68
N PHE A 1204 4.74 34.26 5.56
CA PHE A 1204 3.47 34.94 5.31
C PHE A 1204 3.41 36.18 6.24
#